data_AF-A0A4Q3FKE8-F1
#
_entry.id   AF-A0A4Q3FKE8-F1
#
_cell.length_a   1.000
_cell.length_b   1.000
_cell.length_c   1.000
_cell.angle_alpha   90.00
_cell.angle_beta   90.00
_cell.angle_gamma   90.00
#
_symmetry.space_group_name_H-M   'P 1'
#
loop_
_entity.id
_entity.type
_entity.pdbx_description
1 polymer ?
#
loop_
_entity_poly.entity_id
_entity_poly.type
_entity_poly.pdbx_seq_one_letter_code
_entity_poly.pdbx_strand_id
1 'polypeptide(L)'
;MSSVQALGVPDGRATDRYMPLLALGFAGYVLFGKSFAYLGVPPLFIGEMLLCLGILALLASGCATTLLTTLPAISAALLMGWVLLRTLQGIGTYKVDALRDGAVALYGGFAFIVAALLVEHPARLARIVGYFRIHARVLIPIAIAAYLVARFAGTAIPKLPGQDVEVISVRSGELAAHLCGALVLVLVGLCRVGRVWLVICVGAALLIASQSRGGMLALMLPLALAMVLTGQLRRFAAIGGLVALIMSAAYAADIEIDLPRGERPISARAVIDNIASIAVPSDANNLDGTKQWRLRWWEAIRNYTLHGPYFWTGKGFGVNLAEADGFVVGLERGGPTLRSPHSVHMTYLARGGVPGLALWLLTFTTWMAALLRAARMAWLRGDRDWSRYFVFLVCYLAAIIIDASFDVALEGPMLGIPFWILFGIGLGSLMIYRCLHLVDIPSASRSTRRVGVRIGGAAMLLAAACLSGRPSEAAEGAACPASSIPVPVGALIQALVAKAPQGATFCIAAGLHRAQLVAPKDGQTFIGAPGAVLNGAELITEIRQEGRFWVGHATKLGLRSFGTCLKTRPRCNDPERFFLDDQSLEPVAALADLRPGAIFHDASVGRFYLAEDPGGRRLEHTRQPYAFRNDGARNVTVKGLIVEKYATPAQQGAIFGDENSRATDWLVEGNEVRLNSGSGIATGDRSVVRGNKVHHNGQLGISPNGADVLIEDNEIYENNIFGFDAAWEAGGVKAGAVERLTLRRNHVHDNFGSGLWCDVDCRNVLIENNRVERNADAGIFYEISFDAVIRNNIVRFNGTGHGGQQGSAWIWGAGIQIAASEGVEVYGNSVTVGEGGTGIVLVDQARERSAQPAAKAGAAKVLYRTARNVVHDNEIIYDGRAGISGGASDVARLNPNFGIIETGGNRFDRNTYVLRQAVGSAAFVWGHEAISYERFRNLGQEANGQILRPK
;
A
#
# COMPACT_ATOMS: atom_id res chain seq x y z
N MET A 1 5.35 2.15 -2.00
CA MET A 1 5.68 2.82 -3.29
C MET A 1 6.89 2.23 -4.00
N SER A 2 7.75 1.47 -3.32
CA SER A 2 8.91 0.77 -3.90
C SER A 2 8.53 -0.22 -5.00
N SER A 3 7.33 -0.80 -4.97
CA SER A 3 6.76 -1.66 -6.02
C SER A 3 6.54 -0.97 -7.37
N VAL A 4 6.36 0.35 -7.39
CA VAL A 4 6.14 1.11 -8.63
C VAL A 4 7.47 1.59 -9.26
N GLN A 5 8.56 1.60 -8.48
CA GLN A 5 9.90 1.93 -9.00
C GLN A 5 10.49 0.85 -9.90
N ALA A 6 9.99 -0.39 -9.82
CA ALA A 6 10.47 -1.54 -10.60
C ALA A 6 10.06 -1.53 -12.11
N LEU A 7 9.40 -0.47 -12.59
CA LEU A 7 8.64 -0.47 -13.86
C LEU A 7 9.16 0.50 -14.95
N GLY A 8 10.41 0.98 -14.95
CA GLY A 8 10.84 1.96 -15.96
C GLY A 8 12.29 1.92 -16.41
N VAL A 9 12.53 1.40 -17.61
CA VAL A 9 13.56 1.90 -18.54
C VAL A 9 12.95 3.07 -19.31
N PRO A 10 13.63 4.22 -19.49
CA PRO A 10 13.10 5.32 -20.30
C PRO A 10 13.09 4.95 -21.79
N ASP A 11 11.95 4.50 -22.29
CA ASP A 11 11.67 4.52 -23.73
C ASP A 11 11.50 5.99 -24.14
N GLY A 12 12.18 6.44 -25.20
CA GLY A 12 12.18 7.82 -25.69
C GLY A 12 10.85 8.34 -26.27
N ARG A 13 9.69 7.94 -25.72
CA ARG A 13 8.36 8.34 -26.16
C ARG A 13 8.09 9.82 -25.86
N ALA A 14 7.28 10.45 -26.70
CA ALA A 14 6.85 11.84 -26.48
C ALA A 14 6.13 12.03 -25.13
N THR A 15 5.43 10.99 -24.65
CA THR A 15 4.74 10.98 -23.33
C THR A 15 5.72 11.06 -22.15
N ASP A 16 6.96 10.58 -22.28
CA ASP A 16 7.98 10.69 -21.22
C ASP A 16 8.68 12.05 -21.15
N ARG A 17 8.62 12.85 -22.23
CA ARG A 17 9.17 14.22 -22.26
C ARG A 17 8.21 15.25 -21.68
N TYR A 18 6.91 15.00 -21.74
CA TYR A 18 5.90 15.94 -21.23
C TYR A 18 5.90 16.04 -19.70
N MET A 19 6.11 14.94 -18.97
CA MET A 19 6.04 14.93 -17.51
C MET A 19 7.10 15.83 -16.83
N PRO A 20 8.39 15.83 -17.23
CA PRO A 20 9.37 16.81 -16.74
C PRO A 20 9.01 18.25 -17.09
N LEU A 21 8.48 18.50 -18.29
CA LEU A 21 8.05 19.83 -18.72
C LEU A 21 6.90 20.35 -17.86
N LEU A 22 5.91 19.49 -17.57
CA LEU A 22 4.81 19.81 -16.66
C LEU A 22 5.29 20.08 -15.23
N ALA A 23 6.27 19.31 -14.75
CA ALA A 23 6.89 19.53 -13.43
C ALA A 23 7.63 20.88 -13.36
N LEU A 24 8.30 21.29 -14.45
CA LEU A 24 8.92 22.62 -14.56
C LEU A 24 7.86 23.73 -14.56
N GLY A 25 6.76 23.53 -15.28
CA GLY A 25 5.61 24.44 -15.26
C GLY A 25 5.02 24.61 -13.86
N PHE A 26 4.79 23.49 -13.14
CA PHE A 26 4.34 23.49 -11.76
C PHE A 26 5.31 24.28 -10.86
N ALA A 27 6.61 24.01 -10.96
CA ALA A 27 7.63 24.72 -10.20
C ALA A 27 7.65 26.23 -10.50
N GLY A 28 7.46 26.62 -11.77
CA GLY A 28 7.38 28.02 -12.18
C GLY A 28 6.21 28.77 -11.51
N TYR A 29 5.03 28.16 -11.45
CA TYR A 29 3.88 28.72 -10.73
C TYR A 29 4.12 28.81 -9.22
N VAL A 30 4.78 27.83 -8.62
CA VAL A 30 5.13 27.86 -7.18
C VAL A 30 6.10 29.01 -6.85
N LEU A 31 7.09 29.27 -7.71
CA LEU A 31 8.17 30.23 -7.44
C LEU A 31 7.82 31.67 -7.82
N PHE A 32 7.16 31.88 -8.96
CA PHE A 32 6.96 33.21 -9.55
C PHE A 32 5.49 33.61 -9.63
N GLY A 33 4.55 32.71 -9.29
CA GLY A 33 3.12 32.99 -9.24
C GLY A 33 2.60 33.52 -10.58
N LYS A 34 1.99 34.70 -10.55
CA LYS A 34 1.41 35.33 -11.75
C LYS A 34 2.43 35.56 -12.85
N SER A 35 3.65 35.96 -12.50
CA SER A 35 4.71 36.34 -13.43
C SER A 35 5.07 35.20 -14.38
N PHE A 36 5.03 33.95 -13.90
CA PHE A 36 5.31 32.78 -14.72
C PHE A 36 4.31 32.60 -15.87
N ALA A 37 3.02 32.91 -15.65
CA ALA A 37 2.02 32.81 -16.71
C ALA A 37 2.39 33.69 -17.92
N TYR A 38 2.89 34.89 -17.66
CA TYR A 38 3.19 35.93 -18.66
C TYR A 38 4.51 35.72 -19.41
N LEU A 39 5.29 34.68 -19.09
CA LEU A 39 6.49 34.30 -19.86
C LEU A 39 6.14 33.59 -21.19
N GLY A 40 4.86 33.35 -21.47
CA GLY A 40 4.37 32.79 -22.75
C GLY A 40 4.35 33.82 -23.88
N VAL A 41 3.75 33.44 -25.02
CA VAL A 41 3.60 34.31 -26.20
C VAL A 41 2.12 34.67 -26.34
N PRO A 42 1.69 35.89 -25.96
CA PRO A 42 0.29 36.31 -26.08
C PRO A 42 -0.26 36.06 -27.50
N PRO A 43 -1.47 35.50 -27.64
CA PRO A 43 -2.49 35.27 -26.61
C PRO A 43 -2.35 33.95 -25.82
N LEU A 44 -1.33 33.13 -26.07
CA LEU A 44 -1.11 31.84 -25.39
C LEU A 44 -0.16 32.00 -24.20
N PHE A 45 -0.68 31.88 -22.98
CA PHE A 45 0.18 31.82 -21.79
C PHE A 45 0.79 30.42 -21.65
N ILE A 46 1.78 30.30 -20.76
CA ILE A 46 2.49 29.02 -20.54
C ILE A 46 1.50 27.88 -20.20
N GLY A 47 0.43 28.19 -19.45
CA GLY A 47 -0.59 27.22 -19.07
C GLY A 47 -1.28 26.59 -20.27
N GLU A 48 -1.73 27.39 -21.24
CA GLU A 48 -2.39 26.91 -22.45
C GLU A 48 -1.42 26.15 -23.36
N MET A 49 -0.16 26.58 -23.45
CA MET A 49 0.88 25.85 -24.19
C MET A 49 1.12 24.46 -23.58
N LEU A 50 1.24 24.38 -22.25
CA LEU A 50 1.37 23.12 -21.52
C LEU A 50 0.13 22.24 -21.69
N LEU A 51 -1.07 22.82 -21.69
CA LEU A 51 -2.31 22.09 -21.89
C LEU A 51 -2.39 21.51 -23.32
N CYS A 52 -2.06 22.29 -24.34
CA CYS A 52 -2.06 21.83 -25.73
C CYS A 52 -1.07 20.67 -25.95
N LEU A 53 0.17 20.80 -25.46
CA LEU A 53 1.16 19.73 -25.50
C LEU A 53 0.69 18.50 -24.72
N GLY A 54 -0.01 18.72 -23.60
CA GLY A 54 -0.57 17.66 -22.79
C GLY A 54 -1.70 16.92 -23.47
N ILE A 55 -2.58 17.61 -24.22
CA ILE A 55 -3.62 16.97 -25.03
C ILE A 55 -2.99 16.06 -26.08
N LEU A 56 -1.91 16.48 -26.74
CA LEU A 56 -1.17 15.62 -27.67
C LEU A 56 -0.59 14.39 -26.95
N ALA A 57 -0.04 14.56 -25.74
CA ALA A 57 0.45 13.45 -24.93
C ALA A 57 -0.68 12.49 -24.48
N LEU A 58 -1.85 13.02 -24.12
CA LEU A 58 -3.04 12.25 -23.76
C LEU A 58 -3.53 11.42 -24.95
N LEU A 59 -3.64 12.02 -26.14
CA LEU A 59 -4.01 11.31 -27.36
C LEU A 59 -2.99 10.21 -27.71
N ALA A 60 -1.69 10.51 -27.56
CA ALA A 60 -0.62 9.54 -27.78
C ALA A 60 -0.62 8.38 -26.78
N SER A 61 -1.13 8.58 -25.56
CA SER A 61 -1.17 7.54 -24.51
C SER A 61 -2.16 6.40 -24.81
N GLY A 62 -3.23 6.68 -25.58
CA GLY A 62 -4.30 5.71 -25.84
C GLY A 62 -5.20 5.37 -24.64
N CYS A 63 -4.97 5.96 -23.47
CA CYS A 63 -5.68 5.61 -22.22
C CYS A 63 -6.91 6.48 -21.91
N ALA A 64 -7.33 7.37 -22.83
CA ALA A 64 -8.35 8.39 -22.55
C ALA A 64 -9.71 7.78 -22.12
N THR A 65 -10.12 6.67 -22.72
CA THR A 65 -11.41 6.00 -22.43
C THR A 65 -11.38 5.21 -21.10
N THR A 66 -10.22 4.68 -20.71
CA THR A 66 -10.04 3.92 -19.47
C THR A 66 -10.29 4.78 -18.23
N LEU A 67 -10.07 6.10 -18.32
CA LEU A 67 -10.23 7.03 -17.20
C LEU A 67 -11.70 7.24 -16.77
N LEU A 68 -12.67 7.08 -17.68
CA LEU A 68 -14.10 7.28 -17.40
C LEU A 68 -14.77 6.08 -16.70
N THR A 69 -13.98 5.26 -16.03
CA THR A 69 -14.42 4.10 -15.26
C THR A 69 -14.59 4.39 -13.77
N THR A 70 -14.25 5.61 -13.32
CA THR A 70 -14.35 6.02 -11.92
C THR A 70 -15.31 7.19 -11.74
N LEU A 71 -16.11 7.15 -10.66
CA LEU A 71 -17.06 8.22 -10.34
C LEU A 71 -16.41 9.62 -10.24
N PRO A 72 -15.21 9.79 -9.64
CA PRO A 72 -14.54 11.10 -9.61
C PRO A 72 -14.12 11.62 -10.99
N ALA A 73 -13.76 10.74 -11.93
CA ALA A 73 -13.44 11.14 -13.29
C ALA A 73 -14.71 11.49 -14.09
N ILE A 74 -15.80 10.74 -13.90
CA ILE A 74 -17.09 11.02 -14.54
C ILE A 74 -17.64 12.37 -14.06
N SER A 75 -17.62 12.63 -12.75
CA SER A 75 -18.09 13.91 -12.19
C SER A 75 -17.26 15.10 -12.70
N ALA A 76 -15.93 14.97 -12.75
CA ALA A 76 -15.05 15.98 -13.34
C ALA A 76 -15.33 16.21 -14.84
N ALA A 77 -15.55 15.15 -15.62
CA ALA A 77 -15.88 15.27 -17.04
C ALA A 77 -17.23 15.95 -17.26
N LEU A 78 -18.23 15.65 -16.44
CA LEU A 78 -19.54 16.31 -16.48
C LEU A 78 -19.44 17.79 -16.10
N LEU A 79 -18.66 18.14 -15.08
CA LEU A 79 -18.38 19.53 -14.73
C LEU A 79 -17.70 20.28 -15.88
N MET A 80 -16.66 19.69 -16.47
CA MET A 80 -15.96 20.28 -17.61
C MET A 80 -16.89 20.45 -18.81
N GLY A 81 -17.70 19.44 -19.13
CA GLY A 81 -18.68 19.51 -20.22
C GLY A 81 -19.72 20.60 -19.99
N TRP A 82 -20.21 20.73 -18.75
CA TRP A 82 -21.14 21.79 -18.37
C TRP A 82 -20.51 23.18 -18.52
N VAL A 83 -19.31 23.39 -17.98
CA VAL A 83 -18.60 24.68 -18.11
C VAL A 83 -18.25 24.98 -19.57
N LEU A 84 -17.81 24.00 -20.35
CA LEU A 84 -17.51 24.16 -21.77
C LEU A 84 -18.75 24.60 -22.54
N LEU A 85 -19.89 23.93 -22.34
CA LEU A 85 -21.16 24.30 -22.97
C LEU A 85 -21.53 25.76 -22.67
N ARG A 86 -21.48 26.15 -21.40
CA ARG A 86 -21.81 27.51 -20.95
C ARG A 86 -20.80 28.55 -21.43
N THR A 87 -19.53 28.15 -21.59
CA THR A 87 -18.47 29.00 -22.15
C THR A 87 -18.68 29.24 -23.64
N LEU A 88 -18.99 28.20 -24.41
CA LEU A 88 -19.25 28.29 -25.84
C LEU A 88 -20.49 29.15 -26.13
N GLN A 89 -21.50 29.15 -25.26
CA GLN A 89 -22.65 30.04 -25.38
C GLN A 89 -22.28 31.53 -25.15
N GLY A 90 -21.26 31.81 -24.33
CA GLY A 90 -20.77 33.17 -24.08
C GLY A 90 -19.71 33.67 -25.06
N ILE A 91 -19.09 32.78 -25.85
CA ILE A 91 -17.90 33.11 -26.66
C ILE A 91 -18.19 34.13 -27.77
N GLY A 92 -19.39 34.08 -28.37
CA GLY A 92 -19.78 35.03 -29.42
C GLY A 92 -19.84 36.47 -28.92
N THR A 93 -20.32 36.67 -27.68
CA THR A 93 -20.50 37.99 -27.06
C THR A 93 -19.23 38.47 -26.37
N TYR A 94 -18.59 37.60 -25.58
CA TYR A 94 -17.51 37.99 -24.66
C TYR A 94 -16.12 37.55 -25.12
N LYS A 95 -16.00 36.86 -26.27
CA LYS A 95 -14.73 36.48 -26.90
C LYS A 95 -13.78 35.76 -25.91
N VAL A 96 -12.55 36.25 -25.76
CA VAL A 96 -11.49 35.65 -24.92
C VAL A 96 -11.87 35.65 -23.44
N ASP A 97 -12.69 36.61 -22.97
CA ASP A 97 -13.12 36.66 -21.57
C ASP A 97 -13.98 35.46 -21.20
N ALA A 98 -14.75 34.90 -22.14
CA ALA A 98 -15.49 33.66 -21.91
C ALA A 98 -14.55 32.48 -21.66
N LEU A 99 -13.52 32.33 -22.50
CA LEU A 99 -12.50 31.27 -22.35
C LEU A 99 -11.72 31.41 -21.06
N ARG A 100 -11.32 32.63 -20.72
CA ARG A 100 -10.64 32.97 -19.46
C ARG A 100 -11.48 32.58 -18.26
N ASP A 101 -12.75 33.01 -18.21
CA ASP A 101 -13.63 32.73 -17.08
C ASP A 101 -13.92 31.22 -16.98
N GLY A 102 -13.94 30.49 -18.11
CA GLY A 102 -14.12 29.04 -18.16
C GLY A 102 -12.91 28.22 -17.66
N ALA A 103 -11.73 28.83 -17.53
CA ALA A 103 -10.49 28.16 -17.11
C ALA A 103 -10.60 27.44 -15.76
N VAL A 104 -11.47 27.94 -14.87
CA VAL A 104 -11.75 27.36 -13.54
C VAL A 104 -12.07 25.86 -13.56
N ALA A 105 -12.72 25.38 -14.63
CA ALA A 105 -12.97 23.95 -14.86
C ALA A 105 -12.22 23.39 -16.07
N LEU A 106 -11.96 24.19 -17.12
CA LEU A 106 -11.33 23.68 -18.35
C LEU A 106 -9.87 23.24 -18.15
N TYR A 107 -9.17 23.79 -17.15
CA TYR A 107 -7.90 23.23 -16.69
C TYR A 107 -8.00 21.81 -16.15
N GLY A 108 -9.22 21.28 -15.92
CA GLY A 108 -9.47 19.87 -15.65
C GLY A 108 -8.90 18.92 -16.70
N GLY A 109 -8.61 19.40 -17.91
CA GLY A 109 -7.84 18.64 -18.89
C GLY A 109 -6.51 18.12 -18.34
N PHE A 110 -5.80 18.90 -17.50
CA PHE A 110 -4.56 18.44 -16.84
C PHE A 110 -4.79 17.20 -15.96
N ALA A 111 -5.96 17.08 -15.32
CA ALA A 111 -6.26 15.91 -14.50
C ALA A 111 -6.32 14.64 -15.33
N PHE A 112 -7.01 14.68 -16.48
CA PHE A 112 -7.10 13.54 -17.40
C PHE A 112 -5.76 13.24 -18.08
N ILE A 113 -4.99 14.27 -18.46
CA ILE A 113 -3.64 14.10 -19.01
C ILE A 113 -2.76 13.36 -18.00
N VAL A 114 -2.67 13.85 -16.77
CA VAL A 114 -1.78 13.25 -15.75
C VAL A 114 -2.26 11.85 -15.35
N ALA A 115 -3.56 11.65 -15.19
CA ALA A 115 -4.12 10.34 -14.89
C ALA A 115 -3.84 9.33 -16.02
N ALA A 116 -4.01 9.72 -17.29
CA ALA A 116 -3.69 8.87 -18.44
C ALA A 116 -2.21 8.52 -18.48
N LEU A 117 -1.32 9.49 -18.30
CA LEU A 117 0.12 9.25 -18.31
C LEU A 117 0.55 8.32 -17.17
N LEU A 118 -0.10 8.40 -16.01
CA LEU A 118 0.15 7.49 -14.89
C LEU A 118 -0.37 6.08 -15.16
N VAL A 119 -1.56 5.94 -15.75
CA VAL A 119 -2.12 4.63 -16.11
C VAL A 119 -1.32 3.97 -17.23
N GLU A 120 -0.86 4.74 -18.22
CA GLU A 120 -0.02 4.28 -19.34
C GLU A 120 1.30 3.68 -18.83
N HIS A 121 1.97 4.36 -17.88
CA HIS A 121 3.23 3.89 -17.29
C HIS A 121 3.26 4.19 -15.78
N PRO A 122 2.82 3.23 -14.93
CA PRO A 122 2.73 3.41 -13.49
C PRO A 122 4.03 3.88 -12.83
N ALA A 123 5.20 3.50 -13.37
CA ALA A 123 6.52 3.94 -12.90
C ALA A 123 6.68 5.46 -12.76
N ARG A 124 5.94 6.24 -13.54
CA ARG A 124 5.93 7.71 -13.47
C ARG A 124 5.50 8.22 -12.09
N LEU A 125 4.72 7.45 -11.33
CA LEU A 125 4.30 7.80 -9.97
C LEU A 125 5.49 7.99 -9.03
N ALA A 126 6.52 7.15 -9.14
CA ALA A 126 7.73 7.28 -8.33
C ALA A 126 8.50 8.57 -8.66
N ARG A 127 8.55 8.94 -9.95
CA ARG A 127 9.14 10.22 -10.40
C ARG A 127 8.37 11.42 -9.84
N ILE A 128 7.04 11.38 -9.87
CA ILE A 128 6.17 12.42 -9.30
C ILE A 128 6.41 12.61 -7.80
N VAL A 129 6.54 11.52 -7.03
CA VAL A 129 6.89 11.63 -5.60
C VAL A 129 8.31 12.15 -5.40
N GLY A 130 9.24 11.81 -6.29
CA GLY A 130 10.56 12.46 -6.37
C GLY A 130 10.45 13.98 -6.54
N TYR A 131 9.59 14.44 -7.46
CA TYR A 131 9.34 15.87 -7.64
C TYR A 131 8.75 16.52 -6.39
N PHE A 132 7.77 15.91 -5.71
CA PHE A 132 7.25 16.46 -4.45
C PHE A 132 8.33 16.58 -3.36
N ARG A 133 9.28 15.64 -3.29
CA ARG A 133 10.42 15.74 -2.36
C ARG A 133 11.35 16.90 -2.73
N ILE A 134 11.62 17.11 -4.02
CA ILE A 134 12.39 18.28 -4.50
C ILE A 134 11.64 19.58 -4.20
N HIS A 135 10.33 19.61 -4.44
CA HIS A 135 9.49 20.77 -4.12
C HIS A 135 9.61 21.12 -2.64
N ALA A 136 9.43 20.15 -1.74
CA ALA A 136 9.54 20.37 -0.30
C ALA A 136 10.96 20.82 0.13
N ARG A 137 12.02 20.16 -0.37
CA ARG A 137 13.40 20.43 0.09
C ARG A 137 14.02 21.69 -0.49
N VAL A 138 13.68 22.01 -1.74
CA VAL A 138 14.37 23.03 -2.52
C VAL A 138 13.43 24.18 -2.88
N LEU A 139 12.31 23.88 -3.55
CA LEU A 139 11.46 24.93 -4.10
C LEU A 139 10.71 25.72 -3.02
N ILE A 140 10.23 25.09 -1.96
CA ILE A 140 9.52 25.79 -0.89
C ILE A 140 10.41 26.78 -0.15
N PRO A 141 11.64 26.43 0.29
CA PRO A 141 12.57 27.43 0.84
C PRO A 141 12.84 28.60 -0.12
N ILE A 142 13.01 28.32 -1.41
CA ILE A 142 13.22 29.37 -2.43
C ILE A 142 11.95 30.23 -2.57
N ALA A 143 10.76 29.64 -2.58
CA ALA A 143 9.49 30.35 -2.67
C ALA A 143 9.26 31.25 -1.44
N ILE A 144 9.63 30.79 -0.24
CA ILE A 144 9.61 31.60 0.99
C ILE A 144 10.56 32.80 0.83
N ALA A 145 11.79 32.57 0.38
CA ALA A 145 12.75 33.65 0.14
C ALA A 145 12.27 34.64 -0.93
N ALA A 146 11.74 34.14 -2.06
CA ALA A 146 11.18 34.95 -3.14
C ALA A 146 9.99 35.78 -2.66
N TYR A 147 9.10 35.20 -1.84
CA TYR A 147 7.98 35.92 -1.24
C TYR A 147 8.45 37.03 -0.28
N LEU A 148 9.46 36.76 0.55
CA LEU A 148 10.05 37.77 1.43
C LEU A 148 10.70 38.90 0.62
N VAL A 149 11.49 38.58 -0.40
CA VAL A 149 12.08 39.58 -1.31
C VAL A 149 10.97 40.40 -1.97
N ALA A 150 9.91 39.75 -2.46
CA ALA A 150 8.78 40.44 -3.09
C ALA A 150 8.10 41.44 -2.15
N ARG A 151 7.99 41.10 -0.86
CA ARG A 151 7.38 41.95 0.18
C ARG A 151 8.29 43.09 0.62
N PHE A 152 9.57 42.83 0.87
CA PHE A 152 10.49 43.82 1.44
C PHE A 152 11.13 44.73 0.40
N ALA A 153 11.28 44.30 -0.86
CA ALA A 153 11.91 45.10 -1.91
C ALA A 153 10.99 46.20 -2.50
N GLY A 154 9.69 46.19 -2.19
CA GLY A 154 8.76 47.26 -2.57
C GLY A 154 8.78 47.57 -4.08
N THR A 155 8.94 48.85 -4.45
CA THR A 155 8.98 49.31 -5.86
C THR A 155 10.29 49.02 -6.58
N ALA A 156 11.30 48.45 -5.91
CA ALA A 156 12.58 48.12 -6.53
C ALA A 156 12.52 46.85 -7.39
N ILE A 157 11.41 46.10 -7.37
CA ILE A 157 11.23 44.90 -8.18
C ILE A 157 10.94 45.32 -9.62
N PRO A 158 11.76 44.88 -10.60
CA PRO A 158 11.51 45.21 -12.00
C PRO A 158 10.21 44.55 -12.49
N LYS A 159 9.56 45.21 -13.45
CA LYS A 159 8.45 44.63 -14.21
C LYS A 159 9.01 43.75 -15.34
N LEU A 160 8.23 42.75 -15.74
CA LEU A 160 8.53 41.94 -16.92
C LEU A 160 8.56 42.82 -18.18
N PRO A 161 9.57 42.66 -19.07
CA PRO A 161 9.64 43.45 -20.30
C PRO A 161 8.34 43.36 -21.12
N GLY A 162 7.74 44.52 -21.43
CA GLY A 162 6.50 44.60 -22.21
C GLY A 162 5.22 44.19 -21.47
N GLN A 163 5.27 43.98 -20.15
CA GLN A 163 4.11 43.57 -19.33
C GLN A 163 4.00 44.43 -18.07
N ASP A 164 2.78 44.63 -17.57
CA ASP A 164 2.51 45.36 -16.32
C ASP A 164 2.46 44.43 -15.09
N VAL A 165 3.41 43.49 -15.01
CA VAL A 165 3.50 42.48 -13.95
C VAL A 165 4.93 42.45 -13.39
N GLU A 166 5.08 42.50 -12.07
CA GLU A 166 6.37 42.37 -11.38
C GLU A 166 7.04 41.01 -11.68
N VAL A 167 8.36 40.91 -11.68
CA VAL A 167 9.08 39.66 -11.98
C VAL A 167 8.77 38.54 -10.97
N ILE A 168 8.44 38.88 -9.72
CA ILE A 168 8.00 37.93 -8.69
C ILE A 168 6.65 38.41 -8.16
N SER A 169 5.59 37.63 -8.38
CA SER A 169 4.22 37.99 -7.96
C SER A 169 3.52 36.76 -7.37
N VAL A 170 3.89 36.42 -6.13
CA VAL A 170 3.36 35.27 -5.37
C VAL A 170 2.45 35.78 -4.25
N ARG A 171 1.23 35.24 -4.15
CA ARG A 171 0.29 35.60 -3.06
C ARG A 171 0.50 34.72 -1.83
N SER A 172 0.09 35.24 -0.66
CA SER A 172 0.20 34.51 0.61
C SER A 172 -0.62 33.21 0.61
N GLY A 173 -1.80 33.19 -0.03
CA GLY A 173 -2.63 31.99 -0.17
C GLY A 173 -1.99 30.89 -1.02
N GLU A 174 -1.38 31.28 -2.14
CA GLU A 174 -0.64 30.38 -3.04
C GLU A 174 0.54 29.73 -2.31
N LEU A 175 1.34 30.54 -1.60
CA LEU A 175 2.42 30.04 -0.77
C LEU A 175 1.91 29.15 0.37
N ALA A 176 0.77 29.50 1.00
CA ALA A 176 0.18 28.71 2.08
C ALA A 176 -0.16 27.29 1.64
N ALA A 177 -0.82 27.14 0.49
CA ALA A 177 -1.23 25.84 -0.01
C ALA A 177 -0.02 24.94 -0.34
N HIS A 178 1.00 25.49 -1.02
CA HIS A 178 2.21 24.75 -1.36
C HIS A 178 3.07 24.42 -0.13
N LEU A 179 3.19 25.34 0.82
CA LEU A 179 3.87 25.12 2.11
C LEU A 179 3.16 24.03 2.93
N CYS A 180 1.82 24.06 2.98
CA CYS A 180 1.00 23.04 3.63
C CYS A 180 1.27 21.65 3.03
N GLY A 181 1.26 21.54 1.70
CA GLY A 181 1.62 20.29 1.00
C GLY A 181 2.99 19.76 1.41
N ALA A 182 4.01 20.62 1.46
CA ALA A 182 5.36 20.21 1.89
C ALA A 182 5.45 19.80 3.37
N LEU A 183 4.79 20.55 4.26
CA LEU A 183 4.71 20.22 5.69
C LEU A 183 4.00 18.88 5.90
N VAL A 184 2.89 18.63 5.22
CA VAL A 184 2.18 17.33 5.28
C VAL A 184 3.06 16.22 4.75
N LEU A 185 3.75 16.39 3.61
CA LEU A 185 4.66 15.39 3.05
C LEU A 185 5.76 14.97 4.04
N VAL A 186 6.31 15.93 4.78
CA VAL A 186 7.28 15.68 5.86
C VAL A 186 6.61 14.99 7.05
N LEU A 187 5.47 15.50 7.50
CA LEU A 187 4.70 14.99 8.65
C LEU A 187 4.31 13.52 8.49
N VAL A 188 3.85 13.13 7.30
CA VAL A 188 3.45 11.73 7.03
C VAL A 188 4.65 10.81 6.79
N GLY A 189 5.88 11.34 6.78
CA GLY A 189 7.12 10.57 6.69
C GLY A 189 7.59 10.27 5.27
N LEU A 190 7.03 10.92 4.24
CA LEU A 190 7.38 10.70 2.83
C LEU A 190 8.57 11.57 2.36
N CYS A 191 8.98 12.55 3.16
CA CYS A 191 10.17 13.38 2.96
C CYS A 191 10.90 13.62 4.28
N ARG A 192 12.23 13.45 4.30
CA ARG A 192 13.09 13.83 5.43
C ARG A 192 13.74 15.18 5.18
N VAL A 193 13.75 16.04 6.20
CA VAL A 193 14.29 17.41 6.19
C VAL A 193 15.04 17.70 7.50
N GLY A 194 15.94 18.69 7.49
CA GLY A 194 16.71 19.10 8.66
C GLY A 194 15.93 20.01 9.62
N ARG A 195 16.46 20.24 10.83
CA ARG A 195 15.84 21.11 11.85
C ARG A 195 15.73 22.57 11.40
N VAL A 196 16.76 23.08 10.70
CA VAL A 196 16.77 24.45 10.15
C VAL A 196 15.62 24.67 9.18
N TRP A 197 15.34 23.69 8.31
CA TRP A 197 14.23 23.74 7.38
C TRP A 197 12.88 23.87 8.10
N LEU A 198 12.69 23.13 9.20
CA LEU A 198 11.47 23.21 10.01
C LEU A 198 11.29 24.59 10.64
N VAL A 199 12.36 25.19 11.17
CA VAL A 199 12.32 26.54 11.73
C VAL A 199 11.92 27.56 10.67
N ILE A 200 12.52 27.50 9.47
CA ILE A 200 12.18 28.40 8.35
C ILE A 200 10.70 28.24 7.96
N CYS A 201 10.21 27.01 7.84
CA CYS A 201 8.83 26.74 7.43
C CYS A 201 7.80 27.15 8.50
N VAL A 202 8.12 26.99 9.79
CA VAL A 202 7.28 27.46 10.89
C VAL A 202 7.23 29.00 10.90
N GLY A 203 8.38 29.67 10.71
CA GLY A 203 8.43 31.12 10.58
C GLY A 203 7.59 31.62 9.40
N ALA A 204 7.69 30.97 8.24
CA ALA A 204 6.87 31.27 7.07
C ALA A 204 5.37 31.01 7.33
N ALA A 205 5.00 29.94 8.04
CA ALA A 205 3.62 29.64 8.39
C ALA A 205 3.02 30.73 9.30
N LEU A 206 3.78 31.20 10.30
CA LEU A 206 3.37 32.31 11.17
C LEU A 206 3.22 33.63 10.41
N LEU A 207 4.16 33.91 9.50
CA LEU A 207 4.08 35.06 8.59
C LEU A 207 2.80 35.01 7.74
N ILE A 208 2.49 33.88 7.12
CA ILE A 208 1.28 33.74 6.31
C ILE A 208 0.01 33.89 7.16
N ALA A 209 0.03 33.33 8.38
CA ALA A 209 -1.08 33.40 9.32
C ALA A 209 -1.38 34.84 9.78
N SER A 210 -0.36 35.71 9.87
CA SER A 210 -0.57 37.14 10.18
C SER A 210 -1.16 37.89 8.98
N GLN A 211 -0.80 37.50 7.76
CA GLN A 211 -1.15 38.21 6.53
C GLN A 211 -2.58 37.93 6.05
N SER A 212 -3.05 36.67 6.12
CA SER A 212 -4.37 36.31 5.57
C SER A 212 -5.06 35.17 6.33
N ARG A 213 -6.36 35.37 6.65
CA ARG A 213 -7.22 34.34 7.27
C ARG A 213 -7.37 33.10 6.38
N GLY A 214 -7.55 33.31 5.08
CA GLY A 214 -7.64 32.23 4.08
C GLY A 214 -6.37 31.38 4.06
N GLY A 215 -5.19 32.01 3.96
CA GLY A 215 -3.91 31.31 3.99
C GLY A 215 -3.65 30.59 5.33
N MET A 216 -4.05 31.19 6.45
CA MET A 216 -3.99 30.53 7.77
C MET A 216 -4.80 29.24 7.80
N LEU A 217 -6.07 29.28 7.38
CA LEU A 217 -6.95 28.11 7.36
C LEU A 217 -6.47 27.05 6.37
N ALA A 218 -5.99 27.47 5.19
CA ALA A 218 -5.42 26.58 4.17
C ALA A 218 -4.19 25.81 4.66
N LEU A 219 -3.46 26.36 5.64
CA LEU A 219 -2.31 25.71 6.26
C LEU A 219 -2.71 24.85 7.47
N MET A 220 -3.49 25.40 8.39
CA MET A 220 -3.75 24.75 9.69
C MET A 220 -4.73 23.57 9.61
N LEU A 221 -5.84 23.70 8.88
CA LEU A 221 -6.88 22.65 8.86
C LEU A 221 -6.40 21.36 8.20
N PRO A 222 -5.76 21.38 7.01
CA PRO A 222 -5.29 20.14 6.39
C PRO A 222 -4.11 19.51 7.15
N LEU A 223 -3.27 20.32 7.78
CA LEU A 223 -2.17 19.83 8.62
C LEU A 223 -2.71 19.13 9.88
N ALA A 224 -3.73 19.71 10.54
CA ALA A 224 -4.42 19.07 11.65
C ALA A 224 -5.10 17.76 11.21
N LEU A 225 -5.80 17.77 10.07
CA LEU A 225 -6.41 16.58 9.48
C LEU A 225 -5.38 15.47 9.24
N ALA A 226 -4.21 15.80 8.68
CA ALA A 226 -3.13 14.83 8.47
C ALA A 226 -2.62 14.24 9.79
N MET A 227 -2.49 15.05 10.85
CA MET A 227 -2.08 14.56 12.18
C MET A 227 -3.12 13.61 12.79
N VAL A 228 -4.41 13.92 12.65
CA VAL A 228 -5.51 13.04 13.10
C VAL A 228 -5.50 11.72 12.32
N LEU A 229 -5.50 11.80 10.98
CA LEU A 229 -5.56 10.61 10.11
C LEU A 229 -4.32 9.71 10.23
N THR A 230 -3.19 10.23 10.69
CA THR A 230 -1.96 9.45 10.91
C THR A 230 -1.71 9.08 12.38
N GLY A 231 -2.64 9.36 13.29
CA GLY A 231 -2.54 8.99 14.71
C GLY A 231 -1.46 9.75 15.48
N GLN A 232 -1.07 10.95 15.04
CA GLN A 232 0.01 11.76 15.62
C GLN A 232 -0.50 12.78 16.66
N LEU A 233 -1.61 12.50 17.35
CA LEU A 233 -2.31 13.46 18.21
C LEU A 233 -1.44 14.03 19.35
N ARG A 234 -0.51 13.24 19.89
CA ARG A 234 0.45 13.71 20.91
C ARG A 234 1.44 14.74 20.35
N ARG A 235 1.88 14.57 19.11
CA ARG A 235 2.75 15.55 18.41
C ARG A 235 1.97 16.81 18.07
N PHE A 236 0.71 16.66 17.68
CA PHE A 236 -0.20 17.78 17.46
C PHE A 236 -0.34 18.64 18.72
N ALA A 237 -0.61 18.03 19.88
CA ALA A 237 -0.68 18.74 21.15
C ALA A 237 0.64 19.42 21.54
N ALA A 238 1.78 18.73 21.35
CA ALA A 238 3.09 19.29 21.67
C ALA A 238 3.48 20.48 20.77
N ILE A 239 3.26 20.37 19.46
CA ILE A 239 3.53 21.45 18.50
C ILE A 239 2.56 22.62 18.74
N GLY A 240 1.28 22.33 18.97
CA GLY A 240 0.28 23.33 19.31
C GLY A 240 0.65 24.11 20.59
N GLY A 241 1.10 23.42 21.62
CA GLY A 241 1.58 24.04 22.87
C GLY A 241 2.83 24.91 22.65
N LEU A 242 3.79 24.45 21.86
CA LEU A 242 4.99 25.23 21.52
C LEU A 242 4.65 26.49 20.72
N VAL A 243 3.79 26.38 19.70
CA VAL A 243 3.34 27.52 18.91
C VAL A 243 2.57 28.51 19.80
N ALA A 244 1.69 28.03 20.67
CA ALA A 244 0.97 28.87 21.62
C ALA A 244 1.95 29.63 22.55
N LEU A 245 2.95 28.96 23.09
CA LEU A 245 3.98 29.58 23.94
C LEU A 245 4.77 30.68 23.20
N ILE A 246 5.21 30.40 21.96
CA ILE A 246 5.93 31.38 21.12
C ILE A 246 5.04 32.59 20.84
N MET A 247 3.77 32.35 20.51
CA MET A 247 2.80 33.41 20.24
C MET A 247 2.51 34.26 21.48
N SER A 248 2.38 33.64 22.65
CA SER A 248 2.20 34.35 23.92
C SER A 248 3.41 35.20 24.29
N ALA A 249 4.63 34.68 24.08
CA ALA A 249 5.86 35.44 24.32
C ALA A 249 6.00 36.63 23.35
N ALA A 250 5.72 36.41 22.06
CA ALA A 250 5.76 37.47 21.05
C ALA A 250 4.67 38.54 21.27
N TYR A 251 3.48 38.13 21.74
CA TYR A 251 2.41 39.05 22.13
C TYR A 251 2.78 39.88 23.37
N ALA A 252 3.38 39.25 24.39
CA ALA A 252 3.83 39.95 25.59
C ALA A 252 4.99 40.93 25.32
N ALA A 253 5.81 40.65 24.31
CA ALA A 253 6.94 41.48 23.91
C ALA A 253 6.57 42.58 22.89
N ASP A 254 5.29 42.69 22.49
CA ASP A 254 4.78 43.67 21.50
C ASP A 254 5.63 43.74 20.21
N ILE A 255 6.08 42.56 19.73
CA ILE A 255 6.92 42.48 18.53
C ILE A 255 6.06 42.75 17.30
N GLU A 256 6.33 43.89 16.65
CA GLU A 256 5.69 44.33 15.41
C GLU A 256 6.74 44.67 14.35
N ILE A 257 6.60 44.10 13.16
CA ILE A 257 7.43 44.43 11.99
C ILE A 257 6.54 45.11 10.95
N ASP A 258 6.80 46.39 10.73
CA ASP A 258 6.15 47.16 9.68
C ASP A 258 6.59 46.71 8.29
N LEU A 259 5.62 46.64 7.37
CA LEU A 259 5.86 46.27 5.98
C LEU A 259 5.75 47.49 5.05
N PRO A 260 6.56 47.55 3.96
CA PRO A 260 6.40 48.55 2.91
C PRO A 260 5.01 48.53 2.24
N ARG A 261 4.65 49.60 1.52
CA ARG A 261 3.39 49.73 0.73
C ARG A 261 2.06 49.71 1.54
N GLY A 262 2.10 49.98 2.86
CA GLY A 262 0.88 50.03 3.69
C GLY A 262 0.23 48.65 3.89
N GLU A 263 1.04 47.61 3.78
CA GLU A 263 0.63 46.23 4.02
C GLU A 263 0.50 45.95 5.51
N ARG A 264 -0.25 44.89 5.87
CA ARG A 264 -0.51 44.59 7.28
C ARG A 264 0.78 44.26 8.01
N PRO A 265 1.05 44.88 9.17
CA PRO A 265 2.25 44.59 9.95
C PRO A 265 2.25 43.12 10.40
N ILE A 266 3.46 42.56 10.53
CA ILE A 266 3.66 41.21 11.01
C ILE A 266 3.76 41.26 12.53
N SER A 267 2.71 40.82 13.22
CA SER A 267 2.67 40.79 14.69
C SER A 267 1.91 39.60 15.24
N ALA A 268 2.19 39.25 16.50
CA ALA A 268 1.44 38.21 17.21
C ALA A 268 -0.03 38.59 17.41
N ARG A 269 -0.31 39.89 17.59
CA ARG A 269 -1.66 40.45 17.69
C ARG A 269 -2.46 40.21 16.40
N ALA A 270 -1.86 40.44 15.22
CA ALA A 270 -2.52 40.20 13.94
C ALA A 270 -2.97 38.74 13.73
N VAL A 271 -2.18 37.77 14.20
CA VAL A 271 -2.56 36.34 14.16
C VAL A 271 -3.73 36.05 15.11
N ILE A 272 -3.69 36.59 16.33
CA ILE A 272 -4.77 36.43 17.32
C ILE A 272 -6.06 37.06 16.80
N ASP A 273 -6.00 38.25 16.20
CA ASP A 273 -7.16 38.92 15.60
C ASP A 273 -7.75 38.10 14.45
N ASN A 274 -6.90 37.47 13.63
CA ASN A 274 -7.35 36.55 12.59
C ASN A 274 -8.06 35.31 13.18
N ILE A 275 -7.58 34.76 14.30
CA ILE A 275 -8.24 33.63 14.99
C ILE A 275 -9.55 34.07 15.64
N ALA A 276 -9.55 35.17 16.39
CA ALA A 276 -10.72 35.68 17.11
C ALA A 276 -11.86 36.04 16.15
N SER A 277 -11.53 36.61 14.99
CA SER A 277 -12.51 36.96 13.95
C SER A 277 -13.22 35.76 13.29
N ILE A 278 -12.75 34.53 13.54
CA ILE A 278 -13.40 33.29 13.09
C ILE A 278 -14.45 32.84 14.12
N ALA A 279 -14.25 33.13 15.40
CA ALA A 279 -15.07 32.63 16.51
C ALA A 279 -16.10 33.64 17.05
N VAL A 280 -15.87 34.95 16.89
CA VAL A 280 -16.74 36.01 17.44
C VAL A 280 -17.03 37.09 16.38
N PRO A 281 -18.29 37.53 16.18
CA PRO A 281 -18.60 38.72 15.41
C PRO A 281 -18.16 39.97 16.20
N SER A 282 -17.24 40.78 15.68
CA SER A 282 -16.82 42.02 16.32
C SER A 282 -17.04 43.24 15.40
N ASP A 283 -17.68 44.28 15.94
CA ASP A 283 -18.19 45.46 15.21
C ASP A 283 -17.16 46.58 14.97
N ALA A 284 -15.87 46.35 15.21
CA ALA A 284 -14.90 47.44 15.19
C ALA A 284 -13.59 47.00 14.52
N ASN A 285 -13.51 47.08 13.18
CA ASN A 285 -12.27 47.29 12.41
C ASN A 285 -12.55 47.37 10.90
N ASN A 286 -11.67 48.04 10.12
CA ASN A 286 -11.68 48.09 8.63
C ASN A 286 -11.77 46.69 7.96
N LEU A 287 -11.48 45.63 8.70
CA LEU A 287 -11.61 44.22 8.32
C LEU A 287 -13.07 43.78 8.11
N ASP A 288 -14.02 44.38 8.83
CA ASP A 288 -15.43 44.00 8.74
C ASP A 288 -16.09 44.62 7.50
N GLY A 289 -15.71 45.84 7.10
CA GLY A 289 -16.24 46.48 5.88
C GLY A 289 -15.99 45.66 4.58
N THR A 290 -14.80 45.08 4.43
CA THR A 290 -14.47 44.20 3.29
C THR A 290 -15.14 42.81 3.40
N LYS A 291 -15.33 42.29 4.62
CA LYS A 291 -16.07 41.04 4.86
C LYS A 291 -17.56 41.19 4.56
N GLN A 292 -18.21 42.23 5.09
CA GLN A 292 -19.61 42.55 4.84
C GLN A 292 -19.88 42.81 3.36
N TRP A 293 -18.94 43.47 2.67
CA TRP A 293 -19.02 43.65 1.22
C TRP A 293 -19.06 42.31 0.47
N ARG A 294 -18.19 41.33 0.82
CA ARG A 294 -18.22 39.99 0.20
C ARG A 294 -19.50 39.22 0.54
N LEU A 295 -19.95 39.28 1.79
CA LEU A 295 -21.18 38.60 2.22
C LEU A 295 -22.41 39.12 1.49
N ARG A 296 -22.53 40.44 1.30
CA ARG A 296 -23.60 41.06 0.50
C ARG A 296 -23.55 40.62 -0.96
N TRP A 297 -22.36 40.53 -1.55
CA TRP A 297 -22.23 40.05 -2.92
C TRP A 297 -22.60 38.57 -3.05
N TRP A 298 -22.16 37.72 -2.11
CA TRP A 298 -22.54 36.31 -2.09
C TRP A 298 -24.03 36.10 -1.85
N GLU A 299 -24.66 36.96 -1.05
CA GLU A 299 -26.11 37.00 -0.89
C GLU A 299 -26.82 37.37 -2.20
N ALA A 300 -26.36 38.40 -2.92
CA ALA A 300 -26.90 38.74 -4.23
C ALA A 300 -26.82 37.55 -5.21
N ILE A 301 -25.65 36.88 -5.28
CA ILE A 301 -25.43 35.68 -6.10
C ILE A 301 -26.41 34.57 -5.74
N ARG A 302 -26.56 34.27 -4.45
CA ARG A 302 -27.52 33.25 -3.98
C ARG A 302 -28.95 33.63 -4.34
N ASN A 303 -29.33 34.89 -4.20
CA ASN A 303 -30.68 35.35 -4.48
C ASN A 303 -31.03 35.21 -5.97
N TYR A 304 -30.20 35.74 -6.88
CA TYR A 304 -30.53 35.67 -8.30
C TYR A 304 -30.35 34.27 -8.91
N THR A 305 -29.58 33.39 -8.26
CA THR A 305 -29.35 32.02 -8.74
C THR A 305 -30.33 31.03 -8.15
N LEU A 306 -30.57 31.03 -6.84
CA LEU A 306 -31.45 30.05 -6.19
C LEU A 306 -32.94 30.43 -6.32
N HIS A 307 -33.23 31.73 -6.23
CA HIS A 307 -34.60 32.26 -6.21
C HIS A 307 -34.93 33.10 -7.47
N GLY A 308 -33.96 33.26 -8.37
CA GLY A 308 -34.08 34.06 -9.58
C GLY A 308 -34.00 33.22 -10.87
N PRO A 309 -33.93 33.88 -12.04
CA PRO A 309 -34.00 33.19 -13.33
C PRO A 309 -32.74 32.38 -13.66
N TYR A 310 -31.65 32.53 -12.90
CA TYR A 310 -30.35 31.95 -13.21
C TYR A 310 -30.12 30.57 -12.60
N PHE A 311 -31.16 29.91 -12.06
CA PHE A 311 -31.04 28.60 -11.41
C PHE A 311 -30.32 27.56 -12.27
N TRP A 312 -30.80 27.37 -13.51
CA TRP A 312 -30.26 26.32 -14.38
C TRP A 312 -28.97 26.71 -15.06
N THR A 313 -28.79 27.99 -15.38
CA THR A 313 -27.80 28.42 -16.36
C THR A 313 -26.67 29.23 -15.73
N GLY A 314 -26.89 29.85 -14.57
CA GLY A 314 -26.07 30.97 -14.11
C GLY A 314 -26.11 32.13 -15.10
N LYS A 315 -25.35 33.19 -14.80
CA LYS A 315 -25.10 34.32 -15.71
C LYS A 315 -24.17 33.96 -16.88
N GLY A 316 -23.56 32.78 -16.86
CA GLY A 316 -22.63 32.32 -17.89
C GLY A 316 -21.19 32.78 -17.69
N PHE A 317 -20.34 32.41 -18.65
CA PHE A 317 -18.90 32.71 -18.65
C PHE A 317 -18.60 33.85 -19.63
N GLY A 318 -17.75 34.79 -19.23
CA GLY A 318 -17.38 35.98 -20.01
C GLY A 318 -18.00 37.29 -19.53
N VAL A 319 -19.17 37.25 -18.89
CA VAL A 319 -19.74 38.43 -18.21
C VAL A 319 -18.87 38.82 -17.01
N ASN A 320 -18.65 40.13 -16.83
CA ASN A 320 -18.02 40.66 -15.63
C ASN A 320 -19.03 40.65 -14.48
N LEU A 321 -18.88 39.73 -13.54
CA LEU A 321 -19.85 39.56 -12.45
C LEU A 321 -19.92 40.78 -11.53
N ALA A 322 -18.80 41.47 -11.25
CA ALA A 322 -18.82 42.62 -10.36
C ALA A 322 -19.57 43.80 -10.98
N GLU A 323 -19.37 44.05 -12.27
CA GLU A 323 -20.11 45.08 -13.01
C GLU A 323 -21.59 44.71 -13.13
N ALA A 324 -21.89 43.45 -13.48
CA ALA A 324 -23.25 42.98 -13.64
C ALA A 324 -24.04 42.89 -12.32
N ASP A 325 -23.36 42.77 -11.18
CA ASP A 325 -23.97 42.70 -9.85
C ASP A 325 -23.94 44.05 -9.12
N GLY A 326 -23.27 45.08 -9.66
CA GLY A 326 -23.13 46.40 -9.03
C GLY A 326 -22.11 46.47 -7.90
N PHE A 327 -21.17 45.52 -7.84
CA PHE A 327 -20.11 45.41 -6.83
C PHE A 327 -18.75 45.84 -7.41
N VAL A 328 -18.68 47.00 -8.06
CA VAL A 328 -17.42 47.51 -8.64
C VAL A 328 -16.62 48.29 -7.60
N VAL A 329 -15.32 48.03 -7.50
CA VAL A 329 -14.39 48.72 -6.60
C VAL A 329 -13.14 49.11 -7.38
N GLY A 330 -12.65 50.34 -7.23
CA GLY A 330 -11.34 50.76 -7.79
C GLY A 330 -11.36 51.50 -9.14
N LEU A 331 -12.52 51.87 -9.67
CA LEU A 331 -12.62 52.66 -10.92
C LEU A 331 -11.93 54.03 -10.83
N GLU A 332 -11.88 54.64 -9.64
CA GLU A 332 -11.25 55.96 -9.41
C GLU A 332 -9.72 55.96 -9.56
N ARG A 333 -9.07 54.79 -9.66
CA ARG A 333 -7.59 54.66 -9.78
C ARG A 333 -7.13 54.04 -11.11
N GLY A 334 -8.02 53.88 -12.09
CA GLY A 334 -7.67 53.40 -13.44
C GLY A 334 -7.24 51.92 -13.53
N GLY A 335 -7.51 51.10 -12.51
CA GLY A 335 -7.18 49.68 -12.49
C GLY A 335 -8.28 48.77 -13.11
N PRO A 336 -7.96 47.53 -13.50
CA PRO A 336 -8.94 46.59 -14.05
C PRO A 336 -9.99 46.18 -13.00
N THR A 337 -11.25 46.09 -13.40
CA THR A 337 -12.37 45.69 -12.52
C THR A 337 -12.27 44.22 -12.13
N LEU A 338 -12.61 43.92 -10.88
CA LEU A 338 -12.69 42.55 -10.36
C LEU A 338 -13.77 41.75 -11.09
N ARG A 339 -13.51 40.49 -11.43
CA ARG A 339 -14.45 39.67 -12.23
C ARG A 339 -15.04 38.44 -11.50
N SER A 340 -14.51 38.12 -10.32
CA SER A 340 -14.87 36.92 -9.57
C SER A 340 -15.16 37.24 -8.10
N PRO A 341 -16.10 36.53 -7.46
CA PRO A 341 -16.58 36.82 -6.11
C PRO A 341 -15.64 36.46 -4.95
N HIS A 342 -14.35 36.15 -5.22
CA HIS A 342 -13.38 35.66 -4.23
C HIS A 342 -13.84 34.39 -3.47
N SER A 343 -14.55 33.52 -4.17
CA SER A 343 -14.88 32.18 -3.69
C SER A 343 -15.22 31.31 -4.88
N VAL A 344 -14.48 30.23 -5.07
CA VAL A 344 -14.71 29.29 -6.17
C VAL A 344 -16.13 28.71 -6.15
N HIS A 345 -16.70 28.50 -4.95
CA HIS A 345 -18.08 28.02 -4.80
C HIS A 345 -19.09 29.03 -5.37
N MET A 346 -18.91 30.31 -5.05
CA MET A 346 -19.75 31.37 -5.59
C MET A 346 -19.49 31.60 -7.09
N THR A 347 -18.26 31.40 -7.56
CA THR A 347 -17.93 31.43 -9.00
C THR A 347 -18.72 30.37 -9.77
N TYR A 348 -18.73 29.12 -9.31
CA TYR A 348 -19.52 28.06 -9.95
C TYR A 348 -21.02 28.30 -9.88
N LEU A 349 -21.53 28.82 -8.76
CA LEU A 349 -22.95 29.15 -8.61
C LEU A 349 -23.35 30.30 -9.56
N ALA A 350 -22.63 31.42 -9.53
CA ALA A 350 -22.93 32.60 -10.33
C ALA A 350 -22.85 32.33 -11.84
N ARG A 351 -21.82 31.60 -12.29
CA ARG A 351 -21.55 31.38 -13.72
C ARG A 351 -22.24 30.15 -14.28
N GLY A 352 -22.25 29.05 -13.52
CA GLY A 352 -22.77 27.75 -13.94
C GLY A 352 -24.14 27.38 -13.38
N GLY A 353 -24.74 28.22 -12.54
CA GLY A 353 -26.02 27.94 -11.89
C GLY A 353 -25.90 26.87 -10.79
N VAL A 354 -27.04 26.42 -10.29
CA VAL A 354 -27.13 25.31 -9.34
C VAL A 354 -26.53 24.02 -9.89
N PRO A 355 -26.73 23.64 -11.18
CA PRO A 355 -26.05 22.48 -11.76
C PRO A 355 -24.53 22.60 -11.73
N GLY A 356 -23.98 23.78 -12.04
CA GLY A 356 -22.54 24.03 -11.99
C GLY A 356 -21.95 23.88 -10.58
N LEU A 357 -22.61 24.45 -9.57
CA LEU A 357 -22.21 24.27 -8.17
C LEU A 357 -22.34 22.79 -7.74
N ALA A 358 -23.44 22.12 -8.06
CA ALA A 358 -23.66 20.73 -7.69
C ALA A 358 -22.58 19.80 -8.28
N LEU A 359 -22.25 19.98 -9.57
CA LEU A 359 -21.18 19.23 -10.23
C LEU A 359 -19.80 19.53 -9.62
N TRP A 360 -19.53 20.78 -9.25
CA TRP A 360 -18.31 21.16 -8.54
C TRP A 360 -18.20 20.45 -7.19
N LEU A 361 -19.26 20.52 -6.36
CA LEU A 361 -19.31 19.85 -5.08
C LEU A 361 -19.15 18.33 -5.23
N LEU A 362 -19.88 17.73 -6.17
CA LEU A 362 -19.79 16.30 -6.46
C LEU A 362 -18.37 15.89 -6.89
N THR A 363 -17.72 16.68 -7.75
CA THR A 363 -16.38 16.37 -8.28
C THR A 363 -15.36 16.27 -7.16
N PHE A 364 -15.24 17.28 -6.30
CA PHE A 364 -14.23 17.22 -5.25
C PHE A 364 -14.61 16.23 -4.13
N THR A 365 -15.90 16.12 -3.76
CA THR A 365 -16.31 15.22 -2.68
C THR A 365 -16.13 13.76 -3.05
N THR A 366 -16.49 13.38 -4.28
CA THR A 366 -16.28 12.00 -4.77
C THR A 366 -14.80 11.65 -4.85
N TRP A 367 -13.95 12.58 -5.31
CA TRP A 367 -12.50 12.40 -5.31
C TRP A 367 -11.95 12.24 -3.90
N MET A 368 -12.32 13.12 -2.97
CA MET A 368 -11.86 13.09 -1.58
C MET A 368 -12.28 11.80 -0.88
N ALA A 369 -13.55 11.40 -1.03
CA ALA A 369 -14.07 10.16 -0.46
C ALA A 369 -13.37 8.93 -1.05
N ALA A 370 -13.09 8.92 -2.36
CA ALA A 370 -12.37 7.83 -3.00
C ALA A 370 -10.95 7.67 -2.46
N LEU A 371 -10.19 8.78 -2.32
CA LEU A 371 -8.83 8.73 -1.80
C LEU A 371 -8.78 8.44 -0.31
N LEU A 372 -9.70 8.99 0.51
CA LEU A 372 -9.78 8.65 1.94
C LEU A 372 -10.16 7.18 2.15
N ARG A 373 -11.07 6.63 1.34
CA ARG A 373 -11.37 5.20 1.34
C ARG A 373 -10.15 4.39 0.94
N ALA A 374 -9.39 4.80 -0.08
CA ALA A 374 -8.15 4.15 -0.46
C ALA A 374 -7.08 4.23 0.64
N ALA A 375 -6.94 5.37 1.32
CA ALA A 375 -6.04 5.55 2.45
C ALA A 375 -6.38 4.63 3.62
N ARG A 376 -7.68 4.48 3.93
CA ARG A 376 -8.19 3.56 4.96
C ARG A 376 -7.95 2.11 4.55
N MET A 377 -8.25 1.73 3.31
CA MET A 377 -8.00 0.37 2.82
C MET A 377 -6.51 0.03 2.83
N ALA A 378 -5.64 0.94 2.41
CA ALA A 378 -4.18 0.77 2.48
C ALA A 378 -3.70 0.63 3.92
N TRP A 379 -4.26 1.39 4.86
CA TRP A 379 -3.94 1.24 6.27
C TRP A 379 -4.37 -0.14 6.82
N LEU A 380 -5.60 -0.57 6.51
CA LEU A 380 -6.14 -1.87 6.92
C LEU A 380 -5.34 -3.04 6.35
N ARG A 381 -4.74 -2.89 5.17
CA ARG A 381 -3.91 -3.90 4.49
C ARG A 381 -2.43 -3.86 4.90
N GLY A 382 -2.03 -2.97 5.80
CA GLY A 382 -0.62 -2.82 6.18
C GLY A 382 0.25 -2.03 5.19
N ASP A 383 -0.30 -1.56 4.06
CA ASP A 383 0.33 -0.68 3.07
C ASP A 383 0.50 0.77 3.56
N ARG A 384 1.28 0.94 4.63
CA ARG A 384 1.42 2.22 5.35
C ARG A 384 1.89 3.37 4.47
N ASP A 385 2.76 3.10 3.50
CA ASP A 385 3.25 4.13 2.57
C ASP A 385 2.17 4.64 1.62
N TRP A 386 1.32 3.74 1.09
CA TRP A 386 0.18 4.12 0.27
C TRP A 386 -0.86 4.89 1.07
N SER A 387 -1.13 4.46 2.31
CA SER A 387 -2.02 5.17 3.21
C SER A 387 -1.54 6.61 3.46
N ARG A 388 -0.27 6.78 3.83
CA ARG A 388 0.37 8.10 4.03
C ARG A 388 0.35 8.95 2.77
N TYR A 389 0.57 8.34 1.61
CA TYR A 389 0.55 9.02 0.33
C TYR A 389 -0.84 9.55 -0.04
N PHE A 390 -1.89 8.76 0.14
CA PHE A 390 -3.26 9.22 -0.09
C PHE A 390 -3.67 10.34 0.89
N VAL A 391 -3.29 10.24 2.17
CA VAL A 391 -3.49 11.32 3.15
C VAL A 391 -2.78 12.60 2.71
N PHE A 392 -1.54 12.51 2.22
CA PHE A 392 -0.82 13.65 1.67
C PHE A 392 -1.56 14.33 0.51
N LEU A 393 -2.02 13.56 -0.48
CA LEU A 393 -2.75 14.11 -1.64
C LEU A 393 -4.06 14.79 -1.22
N VAL A 394 -4.81 14.16 -0.31
CA VAL A 394 -6.06 14.69 0.25
C VAL A 394 -5.82 16.03 0.94
N CYS A 395 -4.84 16.10 1.83
CA CYS A 395 -4.56 17.32 2.59
C CYS A 395 -4.01 18.43 1.70
N TYR A 396 -3.18 18.11 0.69
CA TYR A 396 -2.66 19.12 -0.22
C TYR A 396 -3.77 19.72 -1.10
N LEU A 397 -4.64 18.88 -1.67
CA LEU A 397 -5.78 19.37 -2.45
C LEU A 397 -6.78 20.14 -1.58
N ALA A 398 -7.00 19.71 -0.33
CA ALA A 398 -7.83 20.42 0.64
C ALA A 398 -7.28 21.83 0.96
N ALA A 399 -5.96 21.99 1.09
CA ALA A 399 -5.34 23.30 1.29
C ALA A 399 -5.70 24.28 0.16
N ILE A 400 -5.67 23.82 -1.09
CA ILE A 400 -6.03 24.64 -2.25
C ILE A 400 -7.52 24.97 -2.27
N ILE A 401 -8.40 24.02 -1.96
CA ILE A 401 -9.86 24.26 -1.89
C ILE A 401 -10.18 25.30 -0.82
N ILE A 402 -9.55 25.20 0.36
CA ILE A 402 -9.76 26.15 1.47
C ILE A 402 -9.29 27.54 1.06
N ASP A 403 -8.12 27.67 0.42
CA ASP A 403 -7.66 28.96 -0.11
C ASP A 403 -8.64 29.52 -1.16
N ALA A 404 -9.04 28.69 -2.12
CA ALA A 404 -10.01 29.03 -3.17
C ALA A 404 -11.41 29.39 -2.66
N SER A 405 -11.72 29.07 -1.40
CA SER A 405 -12.97 29.46 -0.76
C SER A 405 -12.99 30.95 -0.39
N PHE A 406 -11.82 31.58 -0.27
CA PHE A 406 -11.63 32.96 0.17
C PHE A 406 -10.83 33.83 -0.80
N ASP A 407 -10.23 33.26 -1.84
CA ASP A 407 -9.47 33.96 -2.87
C ASP A 407 -9.79 33.44 -4.29
N VAL A 408 -9.46 34.24 -5.30
CA VAL A 408 -9.54 33.90 -6.72
C VAL A 408 -8.33 33.04 -7.07
N ALA A 409 -8.37 31.77 -6.66
CA ALA A 409 -7.25 30.83 -6.74
C ALA A 409 -7.35 29.89 -7.95
N LEU A 410 -8.52 29.27 -8.17
CA LEU A 410 -8.72 28.28 -9.24
C LEU A 410 -9.10 28.93 -10.58
N GLU A 411 -9.59 30.16 -10.56
CA GLU A 411 -9.89 30.95 -11.75
C GLU A 411 -8.62 31.43 -12.48
N GLY A 412 -7.47 31.36 -11.81
CA GLY A 412 -6.15 31.65 -12.39
C GLY A 412 -5.27 30.40 -12.49
N PRO A 413 -4.22 30.42 -13.32
CA PRO A 413 -3.35 29.25 -13.52
C PRO A 413 -2.47 28.90 -12.30
N MET A 414 -2.23 29.85 -11.38
CA MET A 414 -1.27 29.73 -10.28
C MET A 414 -1.60 28.60 -9.32
N LEU A 415 -2.87 28.46 -8.92
CA LEU A 415 -3.36 27.30 -8.17
C LEU A 415 -4.32 26.43 -8.99
N GLY A 416 -4.99 26.98 -10.01
CA GLY A 416 -5.86 26.23 -10.93
C GLY A 416 -5.16 25.05 -11.60
N ILE A 417 -3.96 25.28 -12.17
CA ILE A 417 -3.21 24.20 -12.84
C ILE A 417 -2.66 23.19 -11.81
N PRO A 418 -1.96 23.60 -10.74
CA PRO A 418 -1.56 22.68 -9.67
C PRO A 418 -2.69 21.84 -9.08
N PHE A 419 -3.87 22.44 -8.89
CA PHE A 419 -5.06 21.73 -8.40
C PHE A 419 -5.45 20.58 -9.31
N TRP A 420 -5.63 20.83 -10.60
CA TRP A 420 -6.05 19.80 -11.55
C TRP A 420 -4.95 18.76 -11.80
N ILE A 421 -3.67 19.15 -11.72
CA ILE A 421 -2.55 18.19 -11.73
C ILE A 421 -2.65 17.26 -10.51
N LEU A 422 -2.82 17.79 -9.30
CA LEU A 422 -2.96 16.99 -8.06
C LEU A 422 -4.19 16.07 -8.12
N PHE A 423 -5.31 16.57 -8.66
CA PHE A 423 -6.51 15.78 -8.88
C PHE A 423 -6.23 14.59 -9.80
N GLY A 424 -5.55 14.82 -10.93
CA GLY A 424 -5.13 13.78 -11.88
C GLY A 424 -4.15 12.77 -11.29
N ILE A 425 -3.18 13.23 -10.49
CA ILE A 425 -2.28 12.36 -9.73
C ILE A 425 -3.09 11.44 -8.82
N GLY A 426 -4.08 11.98 -8.11
CA GLY A 426 -4.99 11.20 -7.27
C GLY A 426 -5.78 10.15 -8.05
N LEU A 427 -6.37 10.52 -9.19
CA LEU A 427 -7.10 9.59 -10.06
C LEU A 427 -6.21 8.44 -10.55
N GLY A 428 -5.07 8.77 -11.15
CA GLY A 428 -4.12 7.78 -11.65
C GLY A 428 -3.60 6.87 -10.55
N SER A 429 -3.29 7.44 -9.38
CA SER A 429 -2.85 6.67 -8.21
C SER A 429 -3.93 5.72 -7.68
N LEU A 430 -5.20 6.15 -7.69
CA LEU A 430 -6.33 5.31 -7.29
C LEU A 430 -6.49 4.11 -8.23
N MET A 431 -6.34 4.33 -9.53
CA MET A 431 -6.43 3.27 -10.55
C MET A 431 -5.24 2.30 -10.46
N ILE A 432 -4.02 2.82 -10.31
CA ILE A 432 -2.81 2.00 -10.10
C ILE A 432 -2.96 1.15 -8.84
N TYR A 433 -3.33 1.77 -7.71
CA TYR A 433 -3.48 1.07 -6.44
C TYR A 433 -4.56 -0.02 -6.51
N ARG A 434 -5.68 0.22 -7.21
CA ARG A 434 -6.69 -0.83 -7.44
C ARG A 434 -6.16 -1.99 -8.29
N CYS A 435 -5.38 -1.70 -9.34
CA CYS A 435 -4.83 -2.73 -10.23
C CYS A 435 -3.69 -3.53 -9.61
N LEU A 436 -2.87 -2.92 -8.74
CA LEU A 436 -1.80 -3.63 -8.01
C LEU A 436 -2.31 -4.82 -7.19
N HIS A 437 -3.61 -4.86 -6.89
CA HIS A 437 -4.26 -5.96 -6.16
C HIS A 437 -5.28 -6.73 -7.01
N LEU A 438 -5.38 -6.46 -8.32
CA LEU A 438 -6.25 -7.16 -9.27
C LEU A 438 -5.47 -7.87 -10.38
N VAL A 439 -4.19 -7.56 -10.55
CA VAL A 439 -3.35 -8.07 -11.64
C VAL A 439 -2.27 -8.96 -11.04
N ASP A 440 -2.49 -10.27 -11.13
CA ASP A 440 -1.42 -11.21 -11.44
C ASP A 440 -0.68 -10.66 -12.66
N ILE A 441 0.52 -10.11 -12.48
CA ILE A 441 1.29 -9.59 -13.62
C ILE A 441 1.75 -10.80 -14.44
N PRO A 442 1.24 -11.02 -15.66
CA PRO A 442 1.74 -12.06 -16.53
C PRO A 442 3.14 -11.64 -17.00
N SER A 443 4.10 -12.55 -16.90
CA SER A 443 5.33 -12.45 -17.65
C SER A 443 5.01 -12.43 -19.15
N ALA A 444 5.42 -11.40 -19.90
CA ALA A 444 6.00 -11.60 -21.23
C ALA A 444 6.40 -10.28 -21.91
N SER A 445 7.68 -10.23 -22.27
CA SER A 445 8.07 -9.81 -23.61
C SER A 445 7.55 -10.84 -24.61
N ARG A 446 6.70 -10.41 -25.57
CA ARG A 446 6.72 -10.88 -26.96
C ARG A 446 5.77 -10.04 -27.83
N SER A 447 6.39 -9.40 -28.83
CA SER A 447 5.92 -9.06 -30.18
C SER A 447 4.41 -8.86 -30.43
N THR A 448 4.12 -7.65 -30.92
CA THR A 448 2.89 -7.19 -31.57
C THR A 448 2.27 -8.15 -32.59
N ARG A 449 0.96 -8.37 -32.49
CA ARG A 449 0.04 -8.46 -33.64
C ARG A 449 -1.33 -7.90 -33.24
N ARG A 450 -1.78 -6.88 -33.98
CA ARG A 450 -3.14 -6.30 -33.88
C ARG A 450 -4.13 -7.27 -34.54
N VAL A 451 -5.17 -7.66 -33.82
CA VAL A 451 -6.42 -8.16 -34.41
C VAL A 451 -7.56 -7.42 -33.71
N GLY A 452 -8.34 -6.68 -34.49
CA GLY A 452 -9.52 -5.98 -33.99
C GLY A 452 -10.71 -6.94 -33.88
N VAL A 453 -11.47 -6.81 -32.79
CA VAL A 453 -12.80 -7.40 -32.66
C VAL A 453 -13.77 -6.35 -32.13
N ARG A 454 -14.93 -6.29 -32.78
CA ARG A 454 -16.01 -5.32 -32.59
C ARG A 454 -16.82 -5.61 -31.34
N ILE A 455 -17.32 -4.53 -30.74
CA ILE A 455 -18.22 -4.49 -29.59
C ILE A 455 -19.63 -4.95 -30.00
N GLY A 456 -20.22 -5.82 -29.20
CA GLY A 456 -21.64 -6.18 -29.25
C GLY A 456 -22.21 -6.29 -27.84
N GLY A 457 -23.00 -5.28 -27.48
CA GLY A 457 -23.97 -5.13 -26.38
C GLY A 457 -24.07 -6.16 -25.25
N ALA A 458 -24.00 -5.66 -24.01
CA ALA A 458 -25.00 -5.93 -22.98
C ALA A 458 -24.81 -4.95 -21.81
N ALA A 459 -25.55 -3.85 -21.85
CA ALA A 459 -25.90 -3.08 -20.68
C ALA A 459 -27.19 -3.67 -20.06
N MET A 460 -27.37 -3.46 -18.76
CA MET A 460 -28.49 -3.90 -17.90
C MET A 460 -28.40 -5.32 -17.35
N LEU A 461 -27.85 -5.43 -16.15
CA LEU A 461 -28.46 -6.06 -14.96
C LEU A 461 -27.38 -6.07 -13.87
N LEU A 462 -27.57 -5.29 -12.80
CA LEU A 462 -27.10 -5.59 -11.43
C LEU A 462 -27.38 -4.39 -10.52
N ALA A 463 -28.67 -4.10 -10.36
CA ALA A 463 -29.19 -3.53 -9.13
C ALA A 463 -29.78 -4.70 -8.32
N ALA A 464 -28.91 -5.46 -7.64
CA ALA A 464 -29.22 -6.42 -6.54
C ALA A 464 -28.00 -7.31 -6.21
N ALA A 465 -26.87 -6.73 -5.81
CA ALA A 465 -25.74 -7.50 -5.26
C ALA A 465 -24.92 -6.64 -4.28
N CYS A 466 -25.62 -6.01 -3.32
CA CYS A 466 -25.01 -5.47 -2.12
C CYS A 466 -25.50 -6.35 -0.96
N LEU A 467 -24.56 -6.92 -0.19
CA LEU A 467 -24.74 -7.82 0.97
C LEU A 467 -24.68 -9.33 0.66
N SER A 468 -23.51 -9.78 0.19
CA SER A 468 -22.95 -11.11 0.50
C SER A 468 -21.46 -11.07 0.14
N GLY A 469 -20.60 -11.72 0.94
CA GLY A 469 -19.20 -11.87 0.59
C GLY A 469 -19.08 -12.47 -0.80
N ARG A 470 -18.16 -11.97 -1.64
CA ARG A 470 -17.93 -12.59 -2.95
C ARG A 470 -17.60 -14.07 -2.74
N PRO A 471 -18.28 -15.01 -3.44
CA PRO A 471 -17.81 -16.39 -3.47
C PRO A 471 -16.41 -16.41 -4.09
N SER A 472 -15.56 -17.27 -3.54
CA SER A 472 -14.18 -17.46 -3.97
C SER A 472 -14.13 -18.30 -5.24
N GLU A 473 -13.46 -17.79 -6.29
CA GLU A 473 -13.24 -18.50 -7.57
C GLU A 473 -12.48 -19.84 -7.39
N ALA A 474 -11.75 -20.03 -6.27
CA ALA A 474 -10.94 -21.24 -6.04
C ALA A 474 -11.77 -22.50 -5.75
N ALA A 475 -13.04 -22.36 -5.33
CA ALA A 475 -13.92 -23.48 -4.99
C ALA A 475 -14.99 -23.76 -6.07
N GLU A 476 -14.92 -23.12 -7.25
CA GLU A 476 -16.00 -23.18 -8.25
C GLU A 476 -16.06 -24.48 -9.09
N GLY A 477 -15.02 -25.34 -9.04
CA GLY A 477 -14.82 -26.39 -10.05
C GLY A 477 -15.29 -27.81 -9.73
N ALA A 478 -15.76 -28.13 -8.52
CA ALA A 478 -16.01 -29.52 -8.14
C ALA A 478 -17.50 -29.91 -8.24
N ALA A 479 -17.89 -30.52 -9.35
CA ALA A 479 -19.22 -31.11 -9.50
C ALA A 479 -19.36 -32.39 -8.65
N CYS A 480 -20.35 -32.43 -7.77
CA CYS A 480 -20.63 -33.61 -6.97
C CYS A 480 -21.13 -34.78 -7.86
N PRO A 481 -20.52 -35.97 -7.79
CA PRO A 481 -21.03 -37.14 -8.49
C PRO A 481 -22.42 -37.54 -7.99
N ALA A 482 -23.28 -38.03 -8.88
CA ALA A 482 -24.63 -38.46 -8.53
C ALA A 482 -24.68 -39.61 -7.50
N SER A 483 -23.62 -40.42 -7.41
CA SER A 483 -23.47 -41.51 -6.45
C SER A 483 -22.93 -41.09 -5.07
N SER A 484 -22.69 -39.80 -4.86
CA SER A 484 -22.17 -39.28 -3.59
C SER A 484 -23.26 -39.20 -2.51
N ILE A 485 -22.85 -39.37 -1.25
CA ILE A 485 -23.71 -39.19 -0.09
C ILE A 485 -23.90 -37.68 0.12
N PRO A 486 -25.13 -37.14 0.05
CA PRO A 486 -25.36 -35.72 0.27
C PRO A 486 -25.19 -35.35 1.74
N VAL A 487 -24.50 -34.24 1.98
CA VAL A 487 -24.27 -33.67 3.32
C VAL A 487 -24.88 -32.27 3.35
N PRO A 488 -26.15 -32.13 3.76
CA PRO A 488 -26.81 -30.83 3.86
C PRO A 488 -26.26 -30.00 5.02
N VAL A 489 -26.43 -28.68 4.95
CA VAL A 489 -26.07 -27.78 6.07
C VAL A 489 -26.83 -28.18 7.34
N GLY A 490 -26.11 -28.28 8.45
CA GLY A 490 -26.64 -28.72 9.74
C GLY A 490 -26.52 -30.23 10.01
N ALA A 491 -26.13 -31.03 9.00
CA ALA A 491 -25.79 -32.43 9.24
C ALA A 491 -24.49 -32.59 10.03
N LEU A 492 -24.42 -33.59 10.90
CA LEU A 492 -23.18 -34.00 11.55
C LEU A 492 -22.37 -34.87 10.57
N ILE A 493 -21.36 -34.28 9.93
CA ILE A 493 -20.57 -34.95 8.87
C ILE A 493 -19.95 -36.25 9.41
N GLN A 494 -19.41 -36.21 10.63
CA GLN A 494 -18.80 -37.39 11.24
C GLN A 494 -19.77 -38.56 11.43
N ALA A 495 -21.05 -38.28 11.71
CA ALA A 495 -22.05 -39.33 11.86
C ALA A 495 -22.33 -40.05 10.53
N LEU A 496 -22.29 -39.30 9.41
CA LEU A 496 -22.40 -39.88 8.06
C LEU A 496 -21.15 -40.69 7.70
N VAL A 497 -19.96 -40.17 8.02
CA VAL A 497 -18.67 -40.85 7.82
C VAL A 497 -18.59 -42.17 8.59
N ALA A 498 -19.05 -42.19 9.85
CA ALA A 498 -19.07 -43.39 10.67
C ALA A 498 -19.99 -44.48 10.10
N LYS A 499 -21.15 -44.10 9.53
CA LYS A 499 -22.13 -45.04 8.95
C LYS A 499 -21.75 -45.54 7.56
N ALA A 500 -21.07 -44.72 6.77
CA ALA A 500 -20.68 -45.08 5.41
C ALA A 500 -19.52 -46.11 5.39
N PRO A 501 -19.42 -46.94 4.34
CA PRO A 501 -18.27 -47.82 4.15
C PRO A 501 -16.98 -47.03 3.82
N GLN A 502 -15.85 -47.73 3.86
CA GLN A 502 -14.60 -47.26 3.24
C GLN A 502 -14.82 -46.97 1.75
N GLY A 503 -14.05 -46.04 1.18
CA GLY A 503 -14.20 -45.67 -0.24
C GLY A 503 -15.40 -44.78 -0.58
N ALA A 504 -16.26 -44.45 0.39
CA ALA A 504 -17.46 -43.63 0.15
C ALA A 504 -17.11 -42.18 -0.22
N THR A 505 -17.94 -41.59 -1.10
CA THR A 505 -17.83 -40.18 -1.51
C THR A 505 -18.93 -39.36 -0.87
N PHE A 506 -18.58 -38.21 -0.29
CA PHE A 506 -19.48 -37.25 0.33
C PHE A 506 -19.52 -35.96 -0.48
N CYS A 507 -20.72 -35.44 -0.74
CA CYS A 507 -20.94 -34.13 -1.32
C CYS A 507 -21.42 -33.16 -0.24
N ILE A 508 -20.54 -32.24 0.15
CA ILE A 508 -20.80 -31.21 1.15
C ILE A 508 -21.51 -30.04 0.47
N ALA A 509 -22.77 -29.82 0.84
CA ALA A 509 -23.60 -28.78 0.24
C ALA A 509 -23.02 -27.38 0.50
N ALA A 510 -23.29 -26.45 -0.43
CA ALA A 510 -22.92 -25.05 -0.28
C ALA A 510 -23.54 -24.44 0.98
N GLY A 511 -22.76 -23.61 1.69
CA GLY A 511 -23.15 -23.02 2.96
C GLY A 511 -22.18 -23.34 4.10
N LEU A 512 -22.53 -22.87 5.30
CA LEU A 512 -21.65 -22.86 6.45
C LEU A 512 -21.88 -24.07 7.37
N HIS A 513 -20.90 -24.96 7.44
CA HIS A 513 -20.88 -26.14 8.31
C HIS A 513 -19.98 -25.86 9.51
N ARG A 514 -20.59 -25.48 10.64
CA ARG A 514 -19.88 -25.06 11.85
C ARG A 514 -19.44 -26.23 12.71
N ALA A 515 -18.30 -26.05 13.38
CA ALA A 515 -17.75 -26.92 14.41
C ALA A 515 -17.68 -28.41 14.02
N GLN A 516 -17.44 -28.68 12.73
CA GLN A 516 -17.27 -30.04 12.21
C GLN A 516 -15.84 -30.52 12.41
N LEU A 517 -15.70 -31.77 12.85
CA LEU A 517 -14.44 -32.52 12.93
C LEU A 517 -14.65 -33.83 12.20
N VAL A 518 -13.89 -34.08 11.13
CA VAL A 518 -14.02 -35.29 10.31
C VAL A 518 -12.83 -36.21 10.57
N ALA A 519 -13.11 -37.45 10.95
CA ALA A 519 -12.18 -38.58 11.03
C ALA A 519 -12.56 -39.58 9.93
N PRO A 520 -11.92 -39.50 8.75
CA PRO A 520 -12.26 -40.31 7.59
C PRO A 520 -11.82 -41.77 7.76
N LYS A 521 -12.37 -42.64 6.92
CA LYS A 521 -11.91 -44.02 6.73
C LYS A 521 -11.09 -44.14 5.43
N ASP A 522 -10.35 -45.23 5.28
CA ASP A 522 -9.58 -45.54 4.06
C ASP A 522 -10.43 -45.32 2.78
N GLY A 523 -9.85 -44.63 1.80
CA GLY A 523 -10.43 -44.41 0.46
C GLY A 523 -11.53 -43.35 0.36
N GLN A 524 -11.94 -42.71 1.46
CA GLN A 524 -13.08 -41.79 1.42
C GLN A 524 -12.76 -40.47 0.72
N THR A 525 -13.76 -39.91 0.04
CA THR A 525 -13.64 -38.67 -0.74
C THR A 525 -14.64 -37.63 -0.26
N PHE A 526 -14.17 -36.41 -0.03
CA PHE A 526 -14.97 -35.28 0.44
C PHE A 526 -14.93 -34.16 -0.59
N ILE A 527 -16.07 -33.84 -1.19
CA ILE A 527 -16.20 -32.83 -2.24
C ILE A 527 -17.11 -31.72 -1.74
N GLY A 528 -16.59 -30.49 -1.68
CA GLY A 528 -17.39 -29.30 -1.47
C GLY A 528 -18.10 -28.88 -2.76
N ALA A 529 -19.42 -28.69 -2.70
CA ALA A 529 -20.12 -27.91 -3.71
C ALA A 529 -19.65 -26.44 -3.64
N PRO A 530 -19.69 -25.67 -4.75
CA PRO A 530 -19.23 -24.28 -4.75
C PRO A 530 -19.84 -23.44 -3.60
N GLY A 531 -18.97 -22.93 -2.72
CA GLY A 531 -19.37 -22.18 -1.53
C GLY A 531 -19.60 -23.03 -0.27
N ALA A 532 -19.19 -24.31 -0.25
CA ALA A 532 -19.17 -25.14 0.96
C ALA A 532 -18.03 -24.69 1.89
N VAL A 533 -18.38 -24.28 3.11
CA VAL A 533 -17.45 -23.79 4.14
C VAL A 533 -17.46 -24.72 5.34
N LEU A 534 -16.32 -25.32 5.65
CA LEU A 534 -16.04 -25.94 6.93
C LEU A 534 -15.43 -24.90 7.86
N ASN A 535 -16.18 -24.49 8.87
CA ASN A 535 -15.76 -23.47 9.82
C ASN A 535 -15.60 -24.10 11.21
N GLY A 536 -14.38 -24.09 11.72
CA GLY A 536 -14.01 -24.68 12.99
C GLY A 536 -14.51 -23.92 14.22
N ALA A 537 -15.13 -22.75 14.05
CA ALA A 537 -15.57 -21.88 15.13
C ALA A 537 -17.08 -21.97 15.43
N GLU A 538 -17.40 -21.78 16.71
CA GLU A 538 -18.76 -21.62 17.21
C GLU A 538 -19.14 -20.13 17.30
N LEU A 539 -20.44 -19.85 17.19
CA LEU A 539 -20.98 -18.50 17.37
C LEU A 539 -21.16 -18.24 18.87
N ILE A 540 -20.66 -17.11 19.35
CA ILE A 540 -20.86 -16.67 20.74
C ILE A 540 -22.01 -15.68 20.79
N THR A 541 -23.11 -16.05 21.47
CA THR A 541 -24.33 -15.24 21.59
C THR A 541 -24.54 -14.66 22.99
N GLU A 542 -23.94 -15.27 24.01
CA GLU A 542 -24.14 -14.88 25.41
C GLU A 542 -22.99 -13.97 25.89
N ILE A 543 -23.20 -12.67 25.75
CA ILE A 543 -22.25 -11.63 26.15
C ILE A 543 -23.00 -10.61 26.99
N ARG A 544 -22.41 -10.23 28.13
CA ARG A 544 -22.99 -9.26 29.04
C ARG A 544 -21.98 -8.21 29.45
N GLN A 545 -22.45 -7.01 29.74
CA GLN A 545 -21.59 -5.96 30.27
C GLN A 545 -21.32 -6.21 31.76
N GLU A 546 -20.05 -6.19 32.15
CA GLU A 546 -19.62 -6.23 33.54
C GLU A 546 -18.62 -5.09 33.80
N GLY A 547 -19.08 -4.07 34.53
CA GLY A 547 -18.33 -2.83 34.69
C GLY A 547 -18.06 -2.17 33.34
N ARG A 548 -16.78 -1.97 32.99
CA ARG A 548 -16.36 -1.36 31.72
C ARG A 548 -16.11 -2.36 30.58
N PHE A 549 -16.26 -3.66 30.84
CA PHE A 549 -15.93 -4.71 29.88
C PHE A 549 -17.17 -5.45 29.41
N TRP A 550 -17.06 -6.06 28.25
CA TRP A 550 -18.04 -7.01 27.75
C TRP A 550 -17.48 -8.41 27.94
N VAL A 551 -18.22 -9.24 28.67
CA VAL A 551 -17.76 -10.50 29.21
C VAL A 551 -18.64 -11.63 28.69
N GLY A 552 -18.01 -12.71 28.27
CA GLY A 552 -18.69 -13.94 27.89
C GLY A 552 -17.90 -15.16 28.32
N HIS A 553 -18.46 -16.33 28.05
CA HIS A 553 -17.80 -17.60 28.25
C HIS A 553 -17.65 -18.32 26.91
N ALA A 554 -16.53 -18.98 26.74
CA ALA A 554 -16.17 -19.74 25.56
C ALA A 554 -15.84 -21.17 25.98
N THR A 555 -16.09 -22.15 25.10
CA THR A 555 -15.84 -23.53 25.48
C THR A 555 -14.35 -23.83 25.52
N LYS A 556 -13.88 -24.36 26.65
CA LYS A 556 -12.48 -24.78 26.83
C LYS A 556 -12.11 -25.95 25.92
N LEU A 557 -11.01 -25.82 25.18
CA LEU A 557 -10.47 -26.91 24.35
C LEU A 557 -9.33 -27.67 25.01
N GLY A 558 -8.61 -27.04 25.95
CA GLY A 558 -7.52 -27.70 26.68
C GLY A 558 -6.31 -28.02 25.79
N LEU A 559 -6.16 -27.29 24.68
CA LEU A 559 -5.03 -27.43 23.77
C LEU A 559 -3.79 -26.75 24.37
N ARG A 560 -2.64 -27.39 24.22
CA ARG A 560 -1.38 -26.84 24.73
C ARG A 560 -0.82 -25.82 23.74
N SER A 561 -0.47 -24.64 24.23
CA SER A 561 0.30 -23.66 23.44
C SER A 561 1.69 -24.21 23.12
N PHE A 562 2.08 -24.10 21.87
CA PHE A 562 3.37 -24.59 21.37
C PHE A 562 3.96 -23.63 20.34
N GLY A 563 5.28 -23.48 20.36
CA GLY A 563 6.01 -22.56 19.49
C GLY A 563 6.41 -21.25 20.15
N THR A 564 7.31 -20.55 19.46
CA THR A 564 7.91 -19.29 19.94
C THR A 564 7.24 -18.10 19.27
N CYS A 565 6.93 -17.08 20.07
CA CYS A 565 6.28 -15.87 19.60
C CYS A 565 7.23 -14.69 19.52
N LEU A 566 6.93 -13.79 18.59
CA LEU A 566 7.53 -12.47 18.59
C LEU A 566 7.19 -11.74 19.89
N LYS A 567 8.15 -10.96 20.41
CA LYS A 567 7.97 -10.17 21.65
C LYS A 567 6.76 -9.24 21.60
N THR A 568 6.37 -8.79 20.40
CA THR A 568 5.23 -7.90 20.17
C THR A 568 3.89 -8.64 20.06
N ARG A 569 3.90 -9.98 20.01
CA ARG A 569 2.75 -10.88 19.83
C ARG A 569 2.82 -12.05 20.82
N PRO A 570 2.89 -11.81 22.15
CA PRO A 570 3.28 -12.81 23.15
C PRO A 570 2.34 -14.04 23.25
N ARG A 571 1.17 -14.00 22.62
CA ARG A 571 0.19 -15.10 22.57
C ARG A 571 -0.11 -15.57 21.14
N CYS A 572 0.89 -15.52 20.26
CA CYS A 572 0.79 -16.09 18.90
C CYS A 572 0.47 -17.60 18.89
N ASN A 573 0.95 -18.32 19.90
CA ASN A 573 0.89 -19.77 20.04
C ASN A 573 -0.37 -20.26 20.76
N ASP A 574 -1.32 -19.37 21.03
CA ASP A 574 -2.64 -19.73 21.55
C ASP A 574 -3.52 -20.22 20.38
N PRO A 575 -3.91 -21.52 20.36
CA PRO A 575 -4.77 -22.05 19.32
C PRO A 575 -6.23 -21.57 19.48
N GLU A 576 -6.65 -21.19 20.69
CA GLU A 576 -8.01 -20.72 20.97
C GLU A 576 -8.14 -19.25 20.52
N ARG A 577 -8.89 -19.02 19.43
CA ARG A 577 -8.99 -17.72 18.75
C ARG A 577 -10.41 -17.19 18.71
N PHE A 578 -10.50 -15.86 18.70
CA PHE A 578 -11.76 -15.14 18.60
C PHE A 578 -11.76 -14.27 17.35
N PHE A 579 -12.91 -14.23 16.68
CA PHE A 579 -13.10 -13.46 15.46
C PHE A 579 -14.34 -12.59 15.60
N LEU A 580 -14.22 -11.31 15.26
CA LEU A 580 -15.34 -10.38 15.25
C LEU A 580 -15.56 -9.89 13.82
N ASP A 581 -16.68 -10.29 13.22
CA ASP A 581 -16.99 -10.10 11.79
C ASP A 581 -15.84 -10.61 10.88
N ASP A 582 -15.42 -11.86 11.11
CA ASP A 582 -14.30 -12.53 10.42
C ASP A 582 -12.91 -11.93 10.65
N GLN A 583 -12.78 -10.88 11.48
CA GLN A 583 -11.48 -10.31 11.87
C GLN A 583 -10.97 -10.95 13.16
N SER A 584 -9.78 -11.54 13.13
CA SER A 584 -9.16 -12.08 14.34
C SER A 584 -8.90 -10.98 15.37
N LEU A 585 -9.30 -11.22 16.61
CA LEU A 585 -8.97 -10.38 17.75
C LEU A 585 -7.58 -10.72 18.26
N GLU A 586 -6.83 -9.70 18.70
CA GLU A 586 -5.48 -9.89 19.24
C GLU A 586 -5.55 -10.36 20.71
N PRO A 587 -5.03 -11.56 21.05
CA PRO A 587 -5.00 -12.02 22.43
C PRO A 587 -3.99 -11.22 23.26
N VAL A 588 -4.41 -10.74 24.42
CA VAL A 588 -3.55 -10.04 25.38
C VAL A 588 -3.25 -10.88 26.62
N ALA A 589 -2.11 -10.63 27.25
CA ALA A 589 -1.64 -11.40 28.41
C ALA A 589 -2.36 -11.02 29.71
N ALA A 590 -2.78 -9.76 29.85
CA ALA A 590 -3.46 -9.28 31.03
C ALA A 590 -4.68 -8.42 30.67
N LEU A 591 -5.67 -8.40 31.57
CA LEU A 591 -6.86 -7.55 31.42
C LEU A 591 -6.53 -6.06 31.33
N ALA A 592 -5.40 -5.62 31.91
CA ALA A 592 -4.92 -4.24 31.83
C ALA A 592 -4.48 -3.83 30.40
N ASP A 593 -4.10 -4.79 29.56
CA ASP A 593 -3.65 -4.56 28.18
C ASP A 593 -4.82 -4.54 27.18
N LEU A 594 -6.04 -4.81 27.65
CA LEU A 594 -7.23 -4.92 26.83
C LEU A 594 -7.59 -3.56 26.19
N ARG A 595 -7.78 -3.57 24.87
CA ARG A 595 -8.04 -2.40 24.03
C ARG A 595 -8.98 -2.78 22.87
N PRO A 596 -9.56 -1.82 22.13
CA PRO A 596 -10.31 -2.11 20.91
C PRO A 596 -9.54 -3.03 19.95
N GLY A 597 -10.23 -4.05 19.43
CA GLY A 597 -9.64 -5.09 18.56
C GLY A 597 -8.78 -6.14 19.27
N ALA A 598 -8.69 -6.12 20.60
CA ALA A 598 -8.02 -7.13 21.40
C ALA A 598 -9.00 -7.91 22.27
N ILE A 599 -8.56 -9.08 22.76
CA ILE A 599 -9.31 -9.92 23.66
C ILE A 599 -8.42 -10.44 24.79
N PHE A 600 -8.94 -10.39 26.02
CA PHE A 600 -8.31 -11.08 27.14
C PHE A 600 -9.11 -12.36 27.39
N HIS A 601 -8.47 -13.52 27.28
CA HIS A 601 -9.09 -14.82 27.51
C HIS A 601 -8.38 -15.55 28.65
N ASP A 602 -9.12 -15.81 29.71
CA ASP A 602 -8.74 -16.71 30.78
C ASP A 602 -9.23 -18.13 30.45
N ALA A 603 -8.37 -18.88 29.74
CA ALA A 603 -8.64 -20.24 29.30
C ALA A 603 -8.77 -21.24 30.47
N SER A 604 -8.36 -20.87 31.69
CA SER A 604 -8.48 -21.76 32.85
C SER A 604 -9.94 -21.98 33.24
N VAL A 605 -10.73 -20.89 33.16
CA VAL A 605 -12.16 -20.82 33.48
C VAL A 605 -13.06 -20.59 32.25
N GLY A 606 -12.47 -20.47 31.05
CA GLY A 606 -13.18 -20.26 29.79
C GLY A 606 -13.86 -18.90 29.68
N ARG A 607 -13.34 -17.88 30.38
CA ARG A 607 -13.95 -16.54 30.46
C ARG A 607 -13.16 -15.55 29.62
N PHE A 608 -13.83 -14.78 28.78
CA PHE A 608 -13.19 -13.76 27.95
C PHE A 608 -13.76 -12.37 28.19
N TYR A 609 -12.97 -11.36 27.84
CA TYR A 609 -13.25 -9.95 28.05
C TYR A 609 -12.94 -9.16 26.78
N LEU A 610 -13.85 -8.28 26.41
CA LEU A 610 -13.74 -7.32 25.31
C LEU A 610 -13.83 -5.89 25.84
N ALA A 611 -13.10 -4.97 25.21
CA ALA A 611 -13.13 -3.55 25.55
C ALA A 611 -14.36 -2.81 24.99
N GLU A 612 -14.94 -3.33 23.91
CA GLU A 612 -16.02 -2.69 23.15
C GLU A 612 -17.24 -3.61 23.05
N ASP A 613 -18.41 -2.99 22.88
CA ASP A 613 -19.68 -3.71 22.72
C ASP A 613 -19.69 -4.49 21.40
N PRO A 614 -19.82 -5.83 21.44
CA PRO A 614 -19.97 -6.65 20.23
C PRO A 614 -21.42 -6.71 19.71
N GLY A 615 -22.36 -5.98 20.30
CA GLY A 615 -23.78 -5.98 19.93
C GLY A 615 -24.03 -5.81 18.43
N GLY A 616 -24.86 -6.70 17.86
CA GLY A 616 -25.19 -6.72 16.43
C GLY A 616 -24.08 -7.22 15.51
N ARG A 617 -22.93 -7.63 16.05
CA ARG A 617 -21.77 -8.15 15.31
C ARG A 617 -21.61 -9.65 15.52
N ARG A 618 -20.92 -10.32 14.61
CA ARG A 618 -20.69 -11.76 14.69
C ARG A 618 -19.40 -12.04 15.47
N LEU A 619 -19.52 -12.44 16.74
CA LEU A 619 -18.40 -12.95 17.52
C LEU A 619 -18.33 -14.48 17.40
N GLU A 620 -17.18 -14.99 16.97
CA GLU A 620 -16.92 -16.43 16.83
C GLU A 620 -15.71 -16.82 17.67
N HIS A 621 -15.74 -18.02 18.22
CA HIS A 621 -14.64 -18.63 18.95
C HIS A 621 -14.29 -19.99 18.35
N THR A 622 -13.01 -20.27 18.13
CA THR A 622 -12.58 -21.57 17.61
C THR A 622 -13.04 -22.71 18.53
N ARG A 623 -13.61 -23.77 17.94
CA ARG A 623 -14.24 -24.88 18.68
C ARG A 623 -13.65 -26.24 18.36
N GLN A 624 -13.14 -26.45 17.14
CA GLN A 624 -12.51 -27.71 16.73
C GLN A 624 -11.05 -27.46 16.36
N PRO A 625 -10.13 -28.40 16.65
CA PRO A 625 -8.72 -28.26 16.28
C PRO A 625 -8.45 -28.53 14.79
N TYR A 626 -9.24 -29.40 14.16
CA TYR A 626 -9.03 -29.84 12.77
C TYR A 626 -10.35 -29.94 11.99
N ALA A 627 -10.30 -29.68 10.69
CA ALA A 627 -11.38 -30.01 9.77
C ALA A 627 -11.37 -31.51 9.47
N PHE A 628 -10.18 -32.02 9.14
CA PHE A 628 -9.93 -33.43 8.87
C PHE A 628 -8.77 -33.92 9.73
N ARG A 629 -9.06 -34.80 10.68
CA ARG A 629 -8.05 -35.63 11.35
C ARG A 629 -7.62 -36.74 10.41
N ASN A 630 -6.36 -37.13 10.45
CA ASN A 630 -5.91 -38.23 9.61
C ASN A 630 -6.29 -39.60 10.20
N ASP A 631 -6.26 -39.78 11.53
CA ASP A 631 -6.55 -41.01 12.28
C ASP A 631 -6.01 -42.31 11.61
N GLY A 632 -4.89 -42.22 10.89
CA GLY A 632 -4.27 -43.33 10.16
C GLY A 632 -5.00 -43.77 8.87
N ALA A 633 -5.99 -43.01 8.40
CA ALA A 633 -6.71 -43.30 7.16
C ALA A 633 -5.82 -43.07 5.93
N ARG A 634 -5.97 -43.92 4.92
CA ARG A 634 -5.19 -43.85 3.67
C ARG A 634 -6.05 -43.50 2.47
N ASN A 635 -5.43 -42.97 1.42
CA ASN A 635 -6.10 -42.71 0.14
C ASN A 635 -7.36 -41.82 0.27
N VAL A 636 -7.30 -40.79 1.12
CA VAL A 636 -8.41 -39.86 1.34
C VAL A 636 -8.29 -38.68 0.38
N THR A 637 -9.41 -38.24 -0.19
CA THR A 637 -9.46 -37.03 -1.02
C THR A 637 -10.26 -35.92 -0.35
N VAL A 638 -9.71 -34.72 -0.28
CA VAL A 638 -10.36 -33.50 0.21
C VAL A 638 -10.32 -32.44 -0.89
N LYS A 639 -11.50 -32.07 -1.41
CA LYS A 639 -11.60 -31.26 -2.63
C LYS A 639 -12.69 -30.19 -2.57
N GLY A 640 -12.39 -28.99 -3.09
CA GLY A 640 -13.39 -27.96 -3.36
C GLY A 640 -13.98 -27.30 -2.11
N LEU A 641 -13.29 -27.34 -0.97
CA LEU A 641 -13.78 -26.81 0.30
C LEU A 641 -13.09 -25.48 0.67
N ILE A 642 -13.84 -24.61 1.35
CA ILE A 642 -13.27 -23.53 2.15
C ILE A 642 -13.11 -24.07 3.58
N VAL A 643 -11.90 -24.09 4.12
CA VAL A 643 -11.57 -24.60 5.47
C VAL A 643 -11.01 -23.46 6.32
N GLU A 644 -11.75 -23.06 7.35
CA GLU A 644 -11.41 -21.87 8.13
C GLU A 644 -11.65 -21.97 9.65
N LYS A 645 -10.89 -21.16 10.39
CA LYS A 645 -11.09 -20.89 11.83
C LYS A 645 -11.04 -22.14 12.72
N TYR A 646 -10.13 -23.06 12.43
CA TYR A 646 -9.82 -24.19 13.30
C TYR A 646 -8.76 -23.80 14.34
N ALA A 647 -8.92 -24.30 15.58
CA ALA A 647 -7.98 -24.16 16.70
C ALA A 647 -6.74 -25.05 16.51
N THR A 648 -6.16 -25.05 15.31
CA THR A 648 -5.08 -25.95 14.95
C THR A 648 -3.82 -25.64 15.76
N PRO A 649 -3.23 -26.61 16.47
CA PRO A 649 -1.94 -26.42 17.13
C PRO A 649 -0.83 -26.07 16.13
N ALA A 650 0.22 -25.40 16.61
CA ALA A 650 1.39 -25.12 15.79
C ALA A 650 2.03 -26.43 15.25
N GLN A 651 2.59 -26.37 14.04
CA GLN A 651 3.14 -27.49 13.24
C GLN A 651 2.12 -28.53 12.75
N GLN A 652 0.84 -28.38 13.09
CA GLN A 652 -0.22 -29.27 12.60
C GLN A 652 -1.10 -28.57 11.56
N GLY A 653 -1.75 -29.34 10.69
CA GLY A 653 -2.64 -28.84 9.64
C GLY A 653 -4.12 -28.90 10.03
N ALA A 654 -4.91 -27.91 9.63
CA ALA A 654 -6.37 -28.00 9.73
C ALA A 654 -6.94 -29.12 8.85
N ILE A 655 -6.30 -29.37 7.69
CA ILE A 655 -6.42 -30.58 6.90
C ILE A 655 -5.20 -31.46 7.20
N PHE A 656 -5.45 -32.76 7.45
CA PHE A 656 -4.42 -33.72 7.89
C PHE A 656 -3.94 -33.45 9.32
N GLY A 657 -4.86 -33.21 10.26
CA GLY A 657 -4.50 -33.08 11.67
C GLY A 657 -4.12 -34.41 12.33
N ASP A 658 -3.38 -34.34 13.45
CA ASP A 658 -2.81 -35.48 14.21
C ASP A 658 -1.50 -36.06 13.62
N GLU A 659 -0.73 -36.80 14.42
CA GLU A 659 0.51 -37.46 14.00
C GLU A 659 0.31 -38.98 13.97
N ASN A 660 -0.06 -39.52 12.82
CA ASN A 660 -0.19 -40.96 12.62
C ASN A 660 0.51 -41.39 11.32
N SER A 661 1.62 -42.11 11.46
CA SER A 661 2.43 -42.56 10.33
C SER A 661 1.73 -43.55 9.39
N ARG A 662 0.58 -44.11 9.79
CA ARG A 662 -0.25 -44.94 8.90
C ARG A 662 -0.98 -44.11 7.84
N ALA A 663 -1.22 -42.81 8.09
CA ALA A 663 -1.97 -41.97 7.17
C ALA A 663 -1.10 -41.60 5.96
N THR A 664 -1.49 -42.07 4.78
CA THR A 664 -0.71 -41.93 3.55
C THR A 664 -1.61 -41.76 2.32
N ASP A 665 -1.03 -41.29 1.22
CA ASP A 665 -1.68 -41.23 -0.10
C ASP A 665 -2.88 -40.26 -0.14
N TRP A 666 -2.85 -39.16 0.64
CA TRP A 666 -3.95 -38.18 0.62
C TRP A 666 -3.87 -37.24 -0.58
N LEU A 667 -5.00 -36.93 -1.19
CA LEU A 667 -5.14 -35.88 -2.20
C LEU A 667 -5.88 -34.67 -1.61
N VAL A 668 -5.20 -33.53 -1.53
CA VAL A 668 -5.79 -32.25 -1.11
C VAL A 668 -5.78 -31.30 -2.31
N GLU A 669 -6.95 -31.10 -2.92
CA GLU A 669 -7.08 -30.46 -4.23
C GLU A 669 -8.10 -29.32 -4.28
N GLY A 670 -7.73 -28.16 -4.83
CA GLY A 670 -8.71 -27.12 -5.17
C GLY A 670 -9.47 -26.56 -3.96
N ASN A 671 -8.80 -26.46 -2.81
CA ASN A 671 -9.37 -25.91 -1.58
C ASN A 671 -8.89 -24.48 -1.32
N GLU A 672 -9.65 -23.73 -0.53
CA GLU A 672 -9.19 -22.49 0.12
C GLU A 672 -9.02 -22.76 1.62
N VAL A 673 -7.81 -22.59 2.15
CA VAL A 673 -7.49 -22.93 3.54
C VAL A 673 -6.94 -21.70 4.26
N ARG A 674 -7.73 -21.15 5.19
CA ARG A 674 -7.46 -19.83 5.77
C ARG A 674 -7.82 -19.66 7.23
N LEU A 675 -7.21 -18.69 7.90
CA LEU A 675 -7.57 -18.27 9.26
C LEU A 675 -7.50 -19.39 10.32
N ASN A 676 -6.78 -20.48 10.06
CA ASN A 676 -6.56 -21.55 11.04
C ASN A 676 -5.42 -21.19 11.96
N SER A 677 -5.46 -21.62 13.23
CA SER A 677 -4.54 -21.10 14.24
C SER A 677 -3.07 -21.51 14.06
N GLY A 678 -2.85 -22.70 13.52
CA GLY A 678 -1.53 -23.27 13.24
C GLY A 678 -1.25 -23.26 11.75
N SER A 679 -1.00 -24.44 11.18
CA SER A 679 -0.80 -24.61 9.74
C SER A 679 -2.13 -24.85 9.03
N GLY A 680 -2.23 -24.45 7.76
CA GLY A 680 -3.41 -24.74 6.95
C GLY A 680 -3.50 -26.23 6.60
N ILE A 681 -2.45 -26.78 6.00
CA ILE A 681 -2.41 -28.17 5.49
C ILE A 681 -1.16 -28.86 6.03
N ALA A 682 -1.29 -30.10 6.46
CA ALA A 682 -0.16 -31.00 6.68
C ALA A 682 -0.22 -32.20 5.70
N THR A 683 0.83 -33.01 5.67
CA THR A 683 0.90 -34.20 4.81
C THR A 683 1.46 -35.41 5.55
N GLY A 684 1.32 -36.58 4.93
CA GLY A 684 2.06 -37.81 5.25
C GLY A 684 2.63 -38.41 3.96
N ASP A 685 3.11 -39.66 4.01
CA ASP A 685 3.76 -40.27 2.85
C ASP A 685 2.86 -40.28 1.62
N ARG A 686 3.44 -39.98 0.45
CA ARG A 686 2.79 -40.01 -0.88
C ARG A 686 1.57 -39.11 -1.01
N SER A 687 1.41 -38.12 -0.12
CA SER A 687 0.37 -37.13 -0.25
C SER A 687 0.63 -36.16 -1.42
N VAL A 688 -0.45 -35.71 -2.04
CA VAL A 688 -0.46 -34.70 -3.11
C VAL A 688 -1.29 -33.50 -2.67
N VAL A 689 -0.68 -32.31 -2.66
CA VAL A 689 -1.36 -31.04 -2.37
C VAL A 689 -1.30 -30.18 -3.62
N ARG A 690 -2.44 -29.97 -4.30
CA ARG A 690 -2.44 -29.26 -5.58
C ARG A 690 -3.59 -28.29 -5.83
N GLY A 691 -3.31 -27.20 -6.53
CA GLY A 691 -4.34 -26.25 -6.95
C GLY A 691 -5.06 -25.55 -5.80
N ASN A 692 -4.47 -25.46 -4.61
CA ASN A 692 -5.09 -24.87 -3.43
C ASN A 692 -4.68 -23.39 -3.26
N LYS A 693 -5.54 -22.61 -2.62
CA LYS A 693 -5.20 -21.31 -2.02
C LYS A 693 -4.99 -21.47 -0.52
N VAL A 694 -3.78 -21.24 -0.03
CA VAL A 694 -3.43 -21.48 1.37
C VAL A 694 -2.88 -20.20 1.98
N HIS A 695 -3.73 -19.49 2.73
CA HIS A 695 -3.41 -18.12 3.11
C HIS A 695 -3.94 -17.69 4.46
N HIS A 696 -3.32 -16.67 5.06
CA HIS A 696 -3.77 -16.10 6.32
C HIS A 696 -3.92 -17.13 7.46
N ASN A 697 -3.14 -18.22 7.44
CA ASN A 697 -3.07 -19.13 8.57
C ASN A 697 -2.12 -18.54 9.63
N GLY A 698 -2.36 -18.92 10.88
CA GLY A 698 -1.74 -18.31 12.05
C GLY A 698 -0.24 -18.48 12.12
N GLN A 699 0.29 -19.61 11.61
CA GLN A 699 1.72 -19.95 11.61
C GLN A 699 2.28 -20.26 10.22
N LEU A 700 1.83 -21.35 9.60
CA LEU A 700 2.33 -21.84 8.30
C LEU A 700 1.19 -22.00 7.30
N GLY A 701 1.49 -21.89 6.02
CA GLY A 701 0.56 -22.33 4.99
C GLY A 701 0.49 -23.86 4.97
N ILE A 702 1.59 -24.50 4.60
CA ILE A 702 1.70 -25.96 4.48
C ILE A 702 2.88 -26.49 5.30
N SER A 703 2.66 -27.58 6.01
CA SER A 703 3.67 -28.27 6.84
C SER A 703 3.85 -29.71 6.32
N PRO A 704 4.73 -29.93 5.34
CA PRO A 704 4.91 -31.23 4.72
C PRO A 704 5.66 -32.18 5.66
N ASN A 705 5.13 -33.39 5.82
CA ASN A 705 5.77 -34.50 6.52
C ASN A 705 5.69 -35.78 5.67
N GLY A 706 6.56 -36.75 6.00
CA GLY A 706 6.63 -38.04 5.33
C GLY A 706 7.53 -38.04 4.10
N ALA A 707 7.40 -39.10 3.29
CA ALA A 707 8.19 -39.31 2.07
C ALA A 707 7.35 -39.27 0.78
N ASP A 708 7.98 -38.95 -0.35
CA ASP A 708 7.35 -38.94 -1.68
C ASP A 708 6.17 -37.95 -1.81
N VAL A 709 6.25 -36.82 -1.11
CA VAL A 709 5.21 -35.79 -1.10
C VAL A 709 5.33 -34.86 -2.31
N LEU A 710 4.20 -34.54 -2.94
CA LEU A 710 4.10 -33.60 -4.05
C LEU A 710 3.24 -32.39 -3.69
N ILE A 711 3.80 -31.20 -3.80
CA ILE A 711 3.11 -29.93 -3.60
C ILE A 711 3.24 -29.11 -4.88
N GLU A 712 2.14 -28.96 -5.62
CA GLU A 712 2.17 -28.34 -6.94
C GLU A 712 1.01 -27.39 -7.26
N ASP A 713 1.28 -26.38 -8.09
CA ASP A 713 0.24 -25.48 -8.61
C ASP A 713 -0.61 -24.80 -7.52
N ASN A 714 -0.04 -24.56 -6.32
CA ASN A 714 -0.72 -23.87 -5.22
C ASN A 714 -0.35 -22.38 -5.16
N GLU A 715 -1.25 -21.57 -4.62
CA GLU A 715 -1.02 -20.16 -4.23
C GLU A 715 -0.92 -20.09 -2.70
N ILE A 716 0.23 -19.68 -2.15
CA ILE A 716 0.54 -19.76 -0.72
C ILE A 716 1.00 -18.39 -0.22
N TYR A 717 0.15 -17.69 0.54
CA TYR A 717 0.41 -16.27 0.82
C TYR A 717 -0.11 -15.74 2.15
N GLU A 718 0.53 -14.66 2.64
CA GLU A 718 0.14 -13.93 3.85
C GLU A 718 -0.08 -14.85 5.07
N ASN A 719 0.64 -15.97 5.16
CA ASN A 719 0.62 -16.84 6.34
C ASN A 719 1.53 -16.27 7.44
N ASN A 720 1.37 -16.81 8.66
CA ASN A 720 1.90 -16.29 9.91
C ASN A 720 1.22 -15.01 10.41
N ILE A 721 -0.11 -14.93 10.30
CA ILE A 721 -0.86 -13.72 10.72
C ILE A 721 -0.86 -13.49 12.25
N PHE A 722 -0.49 -14.50 13.05
CA PHE A 722 -0.46 -14.42 14.50
C PHE A 722 0.91 -14.07 15.09
N GLY A 723 1.95 -14.02 14.25
CA GLY A 723 3.26 -13.52 14.66
C GLY A 723 4.08 -14.53 15.46
N PHE A 724 4.10 -15.78 15.00
CA PHE A 724 5.15 -16.72 15.36
C PHE A 724 6.51 -16.17 14.91
N ASP A 725 7.53 -16.44 15.72
CA ASP A 725 8.91 -16.10 15.39
C ASP A 725 9.39 -17.00 14.24
N ALA A 726 9.84 -16.41 13.13
CA ALA A 726 10.28 -17.18 11.96
C ALA A 726 11.66 -17.81 12.21
N ALA A 727 12.43 -17.29 13.16
CA ALA A 727 13.66 -17.95 13.61
C ALA A 727 13.37 -19.27 14.35
N TRP A 728 12.15 -19.45 14.86
CA TRP A 728 11.65 -20.74 15.31
C TRP A 728 11.04 -21.50 14.13
N GLU A 729 9.89 -21.04 13.63
CA GLU A 729 9.17 -21.66 12.52
C GLU A 729 7.91 -20.88 12.13
N ALA A 730 7.94 -20.22 10.98
CA ALA A 730 6.76 -19.58 10.39
C ALA A 730 6.97 -19.23 8.91
N GLY A 731 5.87 -19.06 8.16
CA GLY A 731 5.94 -18.63 6.76
C GLY A 731 4.99 -19.38 5.82
N GLY A 732 5.41 -19.57 4.56
CA GLY A 732 4.63 -20.26 3.54
C GLY A 732 4.63 -21.78 3.74
N VAL A 733 5.79 -22.39 3.53
CA VAL A 733 6.00 -23.84 3.66
C VAL A 733 7.20 -24.10 4.55
N LYS A 734 7.09 -25.01 5.52
CA LYS A 734 8.25 -25.59 6.20
C LYS A 734 8.10 -27.11 6.33
N ALA A 735 9.08 -27.84 5.81
CA ALA A 735 9.19 -29.29 5.96
C ALA A 735 10.29 -29.64 6.98
N GLY A 736 10.03 -30.70 7.76
CA GLY A 736 10.93 -31.26 8.75
C GLY A 736 11.18 -32.74 8.49
N ALA A 737 12.44 -33.18 8.39
CA ALA A 737 12.82 -34.59 8.28
C ALA A 737 12.09 -35.38 7.16
N VAL A 738 11.91 -34.75 6.00
CA VAL A 738 11.22 -35.34 4.83
C VAL A 738 12.19 -35.98 3.84
N GLU A 739 11.70 -36.94 3.08
CA GLU A 739 12.47 -37.59 2.01
C GLU A 739 11.70 -37.55 0.67
N ARG A 740 12.38 -37.20 -0.43
CA ARG A 740 11.76 -37.14 -1.78
C ARG A 740 10.57 -36.17 -1.85
N LEU A 741 10.70 -34.99 -1.25
CA LEU A 741 9.72 -33.89 -1.37
C LEU A 741 9.88 -33.17 -2.71
N THR A 742 8.78 -32.98 -3.44
CA THR A 742 8.74 -32.15 -4.65
C THR A 742 7.85 -30.93 -4.44
N LEU A 743 8.42 -29.74 -4.61
CA LEU A 743 7.74 -28.44 -4.60
C LEU A 743 7.84 -27.85 -6.00
N ARG A 744 6.74 -27.83 -6.77
CA ARG A 744 6.79 -27.33 -8.15
C ARG A 744 5.63 -26.43 -8.58
N ARG A 745 5.92 -25.42 -9.39
CA ARG A 745 4.89 -24.52 -9.98
C ARG A 745 3.98 -23.84 -8.94
N ASN A 746 4.45 -23.67 -7.72
CA ASN A 746 3.71 -22.91 -6.70
C ASN A 746 4.01 -21.42 -6.81
N HIS A 747 3.06 -20.58 -6.43
CA HIS A 747 3.25 -19.15 -6.22
C HIS A 747 3.22 -18.87 -4.71
N VAL A 748 4.38 -18.54 -4.14
CA VAL A 748 4.58 -18.39 -2.69
C VAL A 748 4.98 -16.96 -2.39
N HIS A 749 4.10 -16.18 -1.76
CA HIS A 749 4.34 -14.75 -1.63
C HIS A 749 3.82 -14.07 -0.38
N ASP A 750 4.46 -12.96 0.00
CA ASP A 750 3.99 -12.07 1.07
C ASP A 750 3.76 -12.77 2.43
N ASN A 751 4.40 -13.92 2.69
CA ASN A 751 4.30 -14.62 3.97
C ASN A 751 5.17 -13.92 5.03
N PHE A 752 4.70 -13.88 6.29
CA PHE A 752 5.46 -13.30 7.42
C PHE A 752 6.50 -14.28 7.98
N GLY A 753 7.33 -14.84 7.11
CA GLY A 753 8.43 -15.75 7.43
C GLY A 753 9.14 -16.16 6.14
N SER A 754 9.73 -17.37 6.12
CA SER A 754 10.32 -17.94 4.90
C SER A 754 9.25 -18.31 3.87
N GLY A 755 9.60 -18.29 2.59
CA GLY A 755 8.71 -18.75 1.52
C GLY A 755 8.61 -20.28 1.51
N LEU A 756 9.67 -20.93 1.03
CA LEU A 756 9.82 -22.39 1.00
C LEU A 756 10.99 -22.78 1.90
N TRP A 757 10.75 -23.59 2.92
CA TRP A 757 11.76 -23.98 3.89
C TRP A 757 11.82 -25.50 4.07
N CYS A 758 13.02 -26.06 3.98
CA CYS A 758 13.34 -27.41 4.43
C CYS A 758 14.33 -27.32 5.58
N ASP A 759 14.00 -27.96 6.69
CA ASP A 759 14.77 -27.93 7.92
C ASP A 759 14.88 -29.35 8.48
N VAL A 760 15.99 -29.64 9.15
CA VAL A 760 16.32 -30.93 9.79
C VAL A 760 16.24 -32.12 8.84
N ASP A 761 17.40 -32.63 8.40
CA ASP A 761 17.50 -33.95 7.77
C ASP A 761 16.59 -34.15 6.53
N CYS A 762 16.23 -33.09 5.81
CA CYS A 762 15.55 -33.24 4.52
C CYS A 762 16.48 -33.87 3.49
N ARG A 763 15.98 -34.80 2.66
CA ARG A 763 16.77 -35.56 1.68
C ARG A 763 16.06 -35.70 0.35
N ASN A 764 16.82 -35.66 -0.74
CA ASN A 764 16.33 -35.85 -2.11
C ASN A 764 15.21 -34.87 -2.49
N VAL A 765 15.36 -33.59 -2.13
CA VAL A 765 14.31 -32.57 -2.34
C VAL A 765 14.43 -31.92 -3.72
N LEU A 766 13.30 -31.75 -4.41
CA LEU A 766 13.21 -31.02 -5.68
C LEU A 766 12.35 -29.76 -5.53
N ILE A 767 12.96 -28.59 -5.74
CA ILE A 767 12.26 -27.29 -5.75
C ILE A 767 12.39 -26.69 -7.15
N GLU A 768 11.32 -26.76 -7.96
CA GLU A 768 11.41 -26.33 -9.36
C GLU A 768 10.24 -25.51 -9.90
N ASN A 769 10.53 -24.58 -10.81
CA ASN A 769 9.51 -23.81 -11.52
C ASN A 769 8.55 -23.02 -10.61
N ASN A 770 8.94 -22.72 -9.37
CA ASN A 770 8.12 -21.93 -8.45
C ASN A 770 8.35 -20.44 -8.66
N ARG A 771 7.33 -19.64 -8.31
CA ARG A 771 7.44 -18.19 -8.17
C ARG A 771 7.41 -17.84 -6.67
N VAL A 772 8.52 -17.35 -6.13
CA VAL A 772 8.69 -17.10 -4.69
C VAL A 772 9.06 -15.64 -4.47
N GLU A 773 8.16 -14.83 -3.88
CA GLU A 773 8.37 -13.39 -3.83
C GLU A 773 7.85 -12.66 -2.59
N ARG A 774 8.56 -11.60 -2.18
CA ARG A 774 8.15 -10.70 -1.07
C ARG A 774 7.89 -11.37 0.28
N ASN A 775 8.44 -12.55 0.53
CA ASN A 775 8.40 -13.16 1.86
C ASN A 775 9.27 -12.35 2.84
N ALA A 776 8.88 -12.35 4.12
CA ALA A 776 9.55 -11.55 5.15
C ALA A 776 10.99 -11.99 5.41
N ASP A 777 11.25 -13.28 5.26
CA ASP A 777 12.58 -13.90 5.36
C ASP A 777 13.00 -14.49 4.01
N ALA A 778 13.90 -15.47 4.02
CA ALA A 778 14.44 -16.09 2.83
C ALA A 778 13.32 -16.62 1.91
N GLY A 779 13.53 -16.45 0.60
CA GLY A 779 12.60 -16.96 -0.40
C GLY A 779 12.57 -18.48 -0.36
N ILE A 780 13.73 -19.09 -0.64
CA ILE A 780 13.96 -20.52 -0.50
C ILE A 780 15.04 -20.71 0.56
N PHE A 781 14.74 -21.46 1.60
CA PHE A 781 15.65 -21.77 2.70
C PHE A 781 15.84 -23.27 2.83
N TYR A 782 17.06 -23.76 2.58
CA TYR A 782 17.43 -25.15 2.76
C TYR A 782 18.43 -25.26 3.92
N GLU A 783 18.00 -25.83 5.03
CA GLU A 783 18.68 -25.76 6.31
C GLU A 783 18.97 -27.14 6.88
N ILE A 784 20.20 -27.35 7.37
CA ILE A 784 20.65 -28.58 8.05
C ILE A 784 20.17 -29.89 7.39
N SER A 785 20.32 -29.95 6.07
CA SER A 785 19.72 -30.97 5.21
C SER A 785 20.70 -31.47 4.15
N PHE A 786 20.28 -32.43 3.32
CA PHE A 786 21.12 -33.13 2.35
C PHE A 786 20.43 -33.18 0.99
N ASP A 787 21.22 -33.30 -0.07
CA ASP A 787 20.82 -33.75 -1.41
C ASP A 787 19.54 -33.06 -1.93
N ALA A 788 19.69 -31.95 -2.63
CA ALA A 788 18.55 -31.25 -3.22
C ALA A 788 18.88 -30.63 -4.58
N VAL A 789 17.84 -30.45 -5.39
CA VAL A 789 17.90 -29.71 -6.65
C VAL A 789 16.95 -28.53 -6.57
N ILE A 790 17.48 -27.32 -6.71
CA ILE A 790 16.72 -26.07 -6.72
C ILE A 790 16.89 -25.42 -8.08
N ARG A 791 15.88 -25.54 -8.95
CA ARG A 791 16.03 -25.13 -10.35
C ARG A 791 14.87 -24.39 -10.99
N ASN A 792 15.18 -23.53 -11.95
CA ASN A 792 14.18 -22.86 -12.78
C ASN A 792 13.13 -22.05 -11.99
N ASN A 793 13.45 -21.61 -10.77
CA ASN A 793 12.55 -20.81 -9.95
C ASN A 793 12.72 -19.31 -10.27
N ILE A 794 11.63 -18.57 -10.13
CA ILE A 794 11.62 -17.10 -10.15
C ILE A 794 11.53 -16.62 -8.70
N VAL A 795 12.61 -16.06 -8.18
CA VAL A 795 12.74 -15.68 -6.77
C VAL A 795 12.95 -14.18 -6.64
N ARG A 796 12.02 -13.43 -6.06
CA ARG A 796 12.03 -11.96 -6.17
C ARG A 796 11.70 -11.23 -4.88
N PHE A 797 12.58 -10.31 -4.48
CA PHE A 797 12.33 -9.34 -3.40
C PHE A 797 11.95 -9.98 -2.06
N ASN A 798 12.46 -11.17 -1.76
CA ASN A 798 12.35 -11.80 -0.44
C ASN A 798 13.31 -11.12 0.57
N GLY A 799 13.20 -11.47 1.85
CA GLY A 799 13.98 -10.85 2.91
C GLY A 799 13.50 -9.45 3.29
N THR A 800 12.19 -9.18 3.17
CA THR A 800 11.64 -7.83 3.40
C THR A 800 11.75 -7.33 4.85
N GLY A 801 11.96 -8.24 5.81
CA GLY A 801 12.01 -7.94 7.24
C GLY A 801 10.65 -7.51 7.84
N HIS A 802 9.57 -7.56 7.06
CA HIS A 802 8.23 -7.26 7.54
C HIS A 802 7.81 -8.26 8.65
N GLY A 803 7.04 -7.78 9.62
CA GLY A 803 6.62 -8.63 10.75
C GLY A 803 7.65 -8.79 11.88
N GLY A 804 8.82 -8.14 11.82
CA GLY A 804 9.79 -8.15 12.94
C GLY A 804 10.83 -9.27 12.90
N GLN A 805 11.00 -9.92 11.74
CA GLN A 805 11.96 -11.01 11.50
C GLN A 805 13.37 -10.49 11.15
N GLN A 806 14.35 -11.41 11.10
CA GLN A 806 15.77 -11.09 10.89
C GLN A 806 16.04 -10.29 9.60
N GLY A 807 15.23 -10.48 8.54
CA GLY A 807 15.40 -9.80 7.25
C GLY A 807 16.81 -10.02 6.67
N SER A 808 17.31 -9.06 5.88
CA SER A 808 18.68 -9.12 5.32
C SER A 808 19.80 -8.77 6.33
N ALA A 809 19.67 -9.13 7.60
CA ALA A 809 20.74 -8.93 8.58
C ALA A 809 21.93 -9.86 8.29
N TRP A 810 23.15 -9.32 8.25
CA TRP A 810 24.37 -10.02 7.79
C TRP A 810 24.22 -10.56 6.36
N ILE A 811 23.85 -11.83 6.19
CA ILE A 811 23.55 -12.46 4.90
C ILE A 811 22.25 -13.27 4.94
N TRP A 812 21.46 -13.13 6.01
CA TRP A 812 20.16 -13.80 6.14
C TRP A 812 19.13 -13.21 5.16
N GLY A 813 17.94 -13.80 5.11
CA GLY A 813 16.84 -13.31 4.28
C GLY A 813 17.14 -13.33 2.79
N ALA A 814 17.94 -14.28 2.31
CA ALA A 814 18.35 -14.33 0.92
C ALA A 814 17.22 -14.72 -0.04
N GLY A 815 17.42 -14.47 -1.33
CA GLY A 815 16.59 -15.08 -2.37
C GLY A 815 16.60 -16.60 -2.22
N ILE A 816 17.79 -17.20 -2.30
CA ILE A 816 18.02 -18.63 -2.06
C ILE A 816 19.14 -18.77 -1.02
N GLN A 817 18.85 -19.47 0.07
CA GLN A 817 19.72 -19.63 1.21
C GLN A 817 19.94 -21.11 1.52
N ILE A 818 21.20 -21.55 1.48
CA ILE A 818 21.59 -22.91 1.83
C ILE A 818 22.42 -22.85 3.10
N ALA A 819 21.87 -23.24 4.25
CA ALA A 819 22.56 -23.19 5.52
C ALA A 819 22.85 -24.58 6.07
N ALA A 820 24.10 -24.83 6.45
CA ALA A 820 24.57 -26.07 7.06
C ALA A 820 24.12 -27.33 6.29
N SER A 821 24.03 -27.25 4.97
CA SER A 821 23.46 -28.32 4.13
C SER A 821 24.46 -28.79 3.07
N GLU A 822 24.37 -30.06 2.70
CA GLU A 822 25.35 -30.67 1.80
C GLU A 822 24.72 -31.27 0.53
N GLY A 823 25.44 -31.22 -0.58
CA GLY A 823 25.02 -31.85 -1.84
C GLY A 823 23.85 -31.15 -2.54
N VAL A 824 23.69 -29.83 -2.35
CA VAL A 824 22.63 -29.06 -3.02
C VAL A 824 23.11 -28.52 -4.37
N GLU A 825 22.34 -28.77 -5.42
CA GLU A 825 22.54 -28.24 -6.77
C GLU A 825 21.52 -27.11 -7.05
N VAL A 826 22.00 -25.92 -7.38
CA VAL A 826 21.16 -24.71 -7.58
C VAL A 826 21.42 -24.13 -8.96
N TYR A 827 20.45 -24.23 -9.89
CA TYR A 827 20.65 -23.76 -11.27
C TYR A 827 19.43 -23.29 -12.05
N GLY A 828 19.64 -22.46 -13.07
CA GLY A 828 18.56 -21.97 -13.93
C GLY A 828 17.57 -21.04 -13.22
N ASN A 829 17.85 -20.61 -11.98
CA ASN A 829 16.98 -19.72 -11.23
C ASN A 829 17.20 -18.26 -11.67
N SER A 830 16.12 -17.46 -11.68
CA SER A 830 16.19 -16.00 -11.80
C SER A 830 15.88 -15.39 -10.44
N VAL A 831 16.91 -14.82 -9.80
CA VAL A 831 16.87 -14.30 -8.43
C VAL A 831 17.01 -12.78 -8.47
N THR A 832 15.94 -12.04 -8.19
CA THR A 832 15.96 -10.57 -8.10
C THR A 832 15.89 -10.10 -6.66
N VAL A 833 16.81 -9.23 -6.24
CA VAL A 833 16.83 -8.68 -4.87
C VAL A 833 16.84 -7.15 -4.88
N GLY A 834 16.26 -6.56 -3.84
CA GLY A 834 16.18 -5.11 -3.66
C GLY A 834 17.50 -4.49 -3.17
N GLU A 835 17.43 -3.22 -2.76
CA GLU A 835 18.57 -2.51 -2.15
C GLU A 835 19.14 -3.24 -0.93
N GLY A 836 20.41 -3.63 -1.03
CA GLY A 836 21.12 -4.30 0.06
C GLY A 836 20.67 -5.75 0.31
N GLY A 837 19.88 -6.33 -0.59
CA GLY A 837 19.39 -7.70 -0.44
C GLY A 837 20.46 -8.76 -0.76
N THR A 838 20.23 -9.96 -0.23
CA THR A 838 21.11 -11.13 -0.43
C THR A 838 20.58 -12.02 -1.54
N GLY A 839 21.40 -12.30 -2.56
CA GLY A 839 21.06 -13.11 -3.73
C GLY A 839 20.98 -14.60 -3.43
N ILE A 840 22.01 -15.34 -3.84
CA ILE A 840 22.18 -16.77 -3.50
C ILE A 840 23.37 -16.90 -2.54
N VAL A 841 23.14 -17.51 -1.37
CA VAL A 841 24.18 -17.68 -0.36
C VAL A 841 24.23 -19.07 0.24
N LEU A 842 25.46 -19.47 0.59
CA LEU A 842 25.78 -20.60 1.42
C LEU A 842 26.16 -20.10 2.82
N VAL A 843 25.66 -20.73 3.88
CA VAL A 843 25.95 -20.33 5.27
C VAL A 843 26.38 -21.55 6.07
N ASP A 844 27.49 -21.53 6.80
CA ASP A 844 27.81 -22.57 7.78
C ASP A 844 27.83 -22.01 9.20
N GLN A 845 27.22 -22.75 10.12
CA GLN A 845 27.11 -22.39 11.53
C GLN A 845 27.52 -23.53 12.48
N ALA A 846 28.21 -24.56 11.96
CA ALA A 846 28.65 -25.73 12.74
C ALA A 846 27.56 -26.37 13.62
N ARG A 847 26.33 -26.48 13.10
CA ARG A 847 25.20 -27.01 13.87
C ARG A 847 25.38 -28.50 14.12
N GLU A 848 25.07 -28.93 15.33
CA GLU A 848 25.12 -30.35 15.71
C GLU A 848 23.97 -31.11 15.03
N ARG A 849 24.23 -32.36 14.61
CA ARG A 849 23.16 -33.23 14.10
C ARG A 849 22.20 -33.61 15.20
N SER A 850 20.91 -33.50 14.93
CA SER A 850 19.81 -33.84 15.84
C SER A 850 19.68 -35.35 16.04
N ALA A 851 19.84 -36.15 14.98
CA ALA A 851 19.88 -37.60 15.04
C ALA A 851 21.34 -38.10 15.08
N GLN A 852 21.88 -38.34 16.28
CA GLN A 852 23.19 -38.97 16.48
C GLN A 852 23.03 -40.30 17.23
N PRO A 853 23.73 -41.38 16.82
CA PRO A 853 23.86 -42.57 17.66
C PRO A 853 24.36 -42.15 19.04
N ALA A 854 23.90 -42.81 20.11
CA ALA A 854 24.40 -42.56 21.46
C ALA A 854 25.92 -42.69 21.47
N ALA A 855 26.60 -41.55 21.44
CA ALA A 855 28.03 -41.49 21.31
C ALA A 855 28.64 -42.05 22.60
N LYS A 856 29.68 -42.89 22.50
CA LYS A 856 30.48 -43.26 23.68
C LYS A 856 30.92 -41.97 24.37
N ALA A 857 30.89 -41.94 25.71
CA ALA A 857 31.33 -40.77 26.48
C ALA A 857 32.72 -40.32 25.99
N GLY A 858 32.80 -39.09 25.46
CA GLY A 858 34.05 -38.51 24.90
C GLY A 858 34.18 -38.52 23.38
N ALA A 859 33.25 -39.10 22.60
CA ALA A 859 33.26 -38.96 21.14
C ALA A 859 32.77 -37.58 20.69
N ALA A 860 33.44 -37.01 19.68
CA ALA A 860 33.07 -35.72 19.10
C ALA A 860 31.69 -35.81 18.43
N LYS A 861 30.84 -34.80 18.69
CA LYS A 861 29.52 -34.71 18.07
C LYS A 861 29.63 -34.51 16.56
N VAL A 862 28.72 -35.13 15.82
CA VAL A 862 28.66 -34.99 14.35
C VAL A 862 27.99 -33.66 14.01
N LEU A 863 28.64 -32.89 13.13
CA LEU A 863 28.12 -31.60 12.68
C LEU A 863 27.46 -31.73 11.31
N TYR A 864 26.43 -30.92 11.08
CA TYR A 864 25.99 -30.54 9.75
C TYR A 864 27.10 -29.74 9.05
N ARG A 865 27.14 -29.78 7.72
CA ARG A 865 28.20 -29.16 6.93
C ARG A 865 27.61 -28.47 5.72
N THR A 866 28.06 -27.26 5.46
CA THR A 866 27.84 -26.60 4.16
C THR A 866 28.92 -27.05 3.18
N ALA A 867 28.69 -28.18 2.51
CA ALA A 867 29.70 -28.84 1.68
C ALA A 867 29.12 -29.43 0.39
N ARG A 868 29.96 -29.57 -0.65
CA ARG A 868 29.59 -30.15 -1.96
C ARG A 868 28.37 -29.49 -2.61
N ASN A 869 28.10 -28.22 -2.29
CA ASN A 869 27.01 -27.47 -2.91
C ASN A 869 27.51 -26.84 -4.21
N VAL A 870 26.69 -26.91 -5.26
CA VAL A 870 27.03 -26.38 -6.59
C VAL A 870 25.97 -25.37 -7.01
N VAL A 871 26.36 -24.11 -7.16
CA VAL A 871 25.50 -23.01 -7.60
C VAL A 871 25.94 -22.60 -9.00
N HIS A 872 25.14 -22.85 -10.02
CA HIS A 872 25.56 -22.58 -11.40
C HIS A 872 24.43 -22.21 -12.35
N ASP A 873 24.76 -21.54 -13.45
CA ASP A 873 23.79 -21.21 -14.50
C ASP A 873 22.55 -20.45 -13.98
N ASN A 874 22.69 -19.62 -12.94
CA ASN A 874 21.64 -18.75 -12.41
C ASN A 874 21.80 -17.31 -12.92
N GLU A 875 20.69 -16.59 -12.99
CA GLU A 875 20.66 -15.14 -13.18
C GLU A 875 20.34 -14.45 -11.86
N ILE A 876 21.28 -13.67 -11.33
CA ILE A 876 21.14 -12.97 -10.04
C ILE A 876 21.12 -11.46 -10.30
N ILE A 877 19.95 -10.86 -10.13
CA ILE A 877 19.67 -9.46 -10.44
C ILE A 877 19.65 -8.63 -9.16
N TYR A 878 20.57 -7.68 -9.05
CA TYR A 878 20.56 -6.67 -8.00
C TYR A 878 19.86 -5.41 -8.52
N ASP A 879 18.63 -5.19 -8.05
CA ASP A 879 17.79 -4.06 -8.47
C ASP A 879 18.20 -2.74 -7.76
N GLY A 880 18.85 -2.87 -6.60
CA GLY A 880 19.43 -1.76 -5.84
C GLY A 880 20.90 -1.44 -6.18
N ARG A 881 21.51 -0.55 -5.38
CA ARG A 881 22.91 -0.12 -5.45
C ARG A 881 23.88 -1.10 -4.80
N ALA A 882 23.38 -2.03 -4.00
CA ALA A 882 24.21 -3.04 -3.36
C ALA A 882 23.45 -4.35 -3.28
N GLY A 883 24.19 -5.45 -3.30
CA GLY A 883 23.70 -6.77 -2.98
C GLY A 883 24.86 -7.74 -2.82
N ILE A 884 24.60 -8.88 -2.18
CA ILE A 884 25.63 -9.84 -1.80
C ILE A 884 25.25 -11.26 -2.23
N SER A 885 26.24 -12.04 -2.67
CA SER A 885 26.14 -13.49 -2.91
C SER A 885 27.44 -14.18 -2.48
N GLY A 886 27.44 -15.51 -2.38
CA GLY A 886 28.64 -16.30 -2.10
C GLY A 886 28.45 -17.26 -0.93
N GLY A 887 29.47 -17.45 -0.10
CA GLY A 887 29.41 -18.36 1.04
C GLY A 887 30.06 -17.76 2.27
N ALA A 888 29.45 -17.88 3.44
CA ALA A 888 30.05 -17.42 4.68
C ALA A 888 29.93 -18.42 5.83
N SER A 889 30.83 -18.31 6.79
CA SER A 889 30.76 -19.03 8.06
C SER A 889 30.89 -18.06 9.23
N ASP A 890 30.04 -18.21 10.25
CA ASP A 890 30.16 -17.47 11.52
C ASP A 890 30.82 -18.32 12.63
N VAL A 891 31.43 -19.45 12.23
CA VAL A 891 31.98 -20.44 13.12
C VAL A 891 33.35 -20.01 13.67
N ALA A 892 33.63 -20.34 14.94
CA ALA A 892 34.91 -20.04 15.57
C ALA A 892 36.11 -20.81 14.97
N ARG A 893 37.31 -20.21 14.98
CA ARG A 893 38.55 -20.72 14.36
C ARG A 893 38.95 -22.15 14.71
N LEU A 894 38.61 -22.62 15.92
CA LEU A 894 38.97 -23.95 16.39
C LEU A 894 37.96 -25.04 15.99
N ASN A 895 36.82 -24.66 15.42
CA ASN A 895 35.80 -25.62 15.02
C ASN A 895 36.20 -26.33 13.71
N PRO A 896 35.91 -27.63 13.56
CA PRO A 896 36.17 -28.38 12.32
C PRO A 896 35.54 -27.76 11.06
N ASN A 897 34.43 -27.05 11.18
CA ASN A 897 33.75 -26.41 10.06
C ASN A 897 34.29 -25.00 9.72
N PHE A 898 35.29 -24.48 10.44
CA PHE A 898 35.75 -23.09 10.25
C PHE A 898 36.04 -22.75 8.78
N GLY A 899 36.79 -23.59 8.06
CA GLY A 899 37.11 -23.38 6.64
C GLY A 899 36.21 -24.15 5.67
N ILE A 900 35.00 -24.57 6.08
CA ILE A 900 34.19 -25.51 5.28
C ILE A 900 33.62 -24.87 4.02
N ILE A 901 33.39 -23.56 4.02
CA ILE A 901 32.94 -22.86 2.82
C ILE A 901 33.98 -23.02 1.71
N GLU A 902 35.26 -22.81 2.05
CA GLU A 902 36.38 -22.84 1.12
C GLU A 902 36.85 -24.27 0.78
N THR A 903 36.85 -25.17 1.75
CA THR A 903 37.45 -26.52 1.62
C THR A 903 36.43 -27.63 1.46
N GLY A 904 35.15 -27.37 1.70
CA GLY A 904 34.06 -28.36 1.64
C GLY A 904 33.65 -28.75 0.23
N GLY A 905 34.34 -28.30 -0.81
CA GLY A 905 33.98 -28.57 -2.21
C GLY A 905 32.76 -27.79 -2.68
N ASN A 906 32.45 -26.66 -2.05
CA ASN A 906 31.41 -25.75 -2.54
C ASN A 906 31.90 -25.02 -3.79
N ARG A 907 31.01 -24.84 -4.77
CA ARG A 907 31.36 -24.23 -6.05
C ARG A 907 30.26 -23.31 -6.56
N PHE A 908 30.66 -22.13 -7.01
CA PHE A 908 29.90 -21.22 -7.84
C PHE A 908 30.52 -21.23 -9.25
N ASP A 909 29.74 -21.35 -10.32
CA ASP A 909 30.25 -21.24 -11.70
C ASP A 909 29.15 -20.88 -12.72
N ARG A 910 29.49 -20.21 -13.81
CA ARG A 910 28.55 -19.83 -14.89
C ARG A 910 27.32 -19.04 -14.43
N ASN A 911 27.36 -18.34 -13.29
CA ASN A 911 26.27 -17.47 -12.91
C ASN A 911 26.43 -16.09 -13.59
N THR A 912 25.29 -15.48 -13.90
CA THR A 912 25.22 -14.12 -14.45
C THR A 912 24.69 -13.17 -13.38
N TYR A 913 25.52 -12.23 -12.95
CA TYR A 913 25.13 -11.21 -11.98
C TYR A 913 24.79 -9.91 -12.70
N VAL A 914 23.55 -9.45 -12.60
CA VAL A 914 23.07 -8.25 -13.29
C VAL A 914 22.93 -7.11 -12.30
N LEU A 915 23.75 -6.06 -12.46
CA LEU A 915 23.61 -4.80 -11.74
C LEU A 915 22.70 -3.87 -12.56
N ARG A 916 21.56 -3.45 -12.00
CA ARG A 916 20.67 -2.52 -12.74
C ARG A 916 21.02 -1.05 -12.60
N GLN A 917 21.82 -0.68 -11.61
CA GLN A 917 22.24 0.70 -11.37
C GLN A 917 23.73 0.90 -11.62
N ALA A 918 24.11 2.00 -12.28
CA ALA A 918 25.50 2.31 -12.64
C ALA A 918 26.41 2.56 -11.44
N VAL A 919 25.83 2.96 -10.30
CA VAL A 919 26.55 3.36 -9.07
C VAL A 919 26.65 2.22 -8.06
N GLY A 920 26.31 0.98 -8.46
CA GLY A 920 26.19 -0.15 -7.55
C GLY A 920 27.38 -1.10 -7.52
N SER A 921 27.53 -1.84 -6.42
CA SER A 921 28.52 -2.92 -6.29
C SER A 921 27.82 -4.25 -5.95
N ALA A 922 28.13 -5.30 -6.72
CA ALA A 922 27.94 -6.66 -6.25
C ALA A 922 29.07 -6.96 -5.27
N ALA A 923 28.72 -7.25 -4.02
CA ALA A 923 29.65 -7.75 -3.02
C ALA A 923 29.62 -9.28 -3.05
N PHE A 924 30.76 -9.89 -2.74
CA PHE A 924 30.87 -11.32 -2.57
C PHE A 924 31.40 -11.61 -1.17
N VAL A 925 31.05 -12.78 -0.65
CA VAL A 925 31.63 -13.31 0.59
C VAL A 925 32.12 -14.72 0.32
N TRP A 926 33.29 -15.05 0.85
CA TRP A 926 33.82 -16.41 0.81
C TRP A 926 34.56 -16.72 2.11
N GLY A 927 34.04 -17.69 2.87
CA GLY A 927 34.56 -18.04 4.18
C GLY A 927 34.24 -16.96 5.22
N HIS A 928 35.26 -16.26 5.68
CA HIS A 928 35.16 -15.23 6.73
C HIS A 928 35.37 -13.80 6.19
N GLU A 929 35.56 -13.65 4.88
CA GLU A 929 35.96 -12.39 4.26
C GLU A 929 34.96 -11.91 3.21
N ALA A 930 34.65 -10.63 3.24
CA ALA A 930 34.03 -9.94 2.11
C ALA A 930 35.08 -9.69 1.01
N ILE A 931 34.77 -10.07 -0.22
CA ILE A 931 35.71 -10.07 -1.34
C ILE A 931 35.08 -9.46 -2.60
N SER A 932 35.93 -9.01 -3.53
CA SER A 932 35.48 -8.57 -4.85
C SER A 932 35.17 -9.77 -5.76
N TYR A 933 34.46 -9.52 -6.84
CA TYR A 933 34.20 -10.53 -7.87
C TYR A 933 35.49 -11.09 -8.49
N GLU A 934 36.48 -10.23 -8.76
CA GLU A 934 37.77 -10.65 -9.31
C GLU A 934 38.51 -11.56 -8.33
N ARG A 935 38.45 -11.25 -7.03
CA ARG A 935 39.01 -12.13 -6.01
C ARG A 935 38.24 -13.46 -5.92
N PHE A 936 36.91 -13.43 -6.02
CA PHE A 936 36.08 -14.63 -6.07
C PHE A 936 36.48 -15.53 -7.25
N ARG A 937 36.74 -14.94 -8.43
CA ARG A 937 37.29 -15.61 -9.60
C ARG A 937 38.67 -16.21 -9.42
N ASN A 938 39.58 -15.45 -8.81
CA ASN A 938 40.93 -15.94 -8.52
C ASN A 938 40.96 -17.09 -7.50
N LEU A 939 39.91 -17.23 -6.69
CA LEU A 939 39.71 -18.36 -5.76
C LEU A 939 39.07 -19.59 -6.44
N GLY A 940 38.90 -19.57 -7.76
CA GLY A 940 38.33 -20.67 -8.55
C GLY A 940 36.81 -20.71 -8.61
N GLN A 941 36.13 -19.71 -8.04
CA GLN A 941 34.67 -19.54 -8.12
C GLN A 941 34.33 -18.72 -9.36
N GLU A 942 33.18 -18.91 -10.01
CA GLU A 942 32.78 -18.11 -11.18
C GLU A 942 33.82 -18.06 -12.31
N ALA A 943 34.53 -19.18 -12.54
CA ALA A 943 35.54 -19.28 -13.60
C ALA A 943 34.95 -18.86 -14.95
N ASN A 944 33.72 -19.30 -15.23
CA ASN A 944 32.95 -19.02 -16.44
C ASN A 944 31.76 -18.07 -16.18
N GLY A 945 31.73 -17.39 -15.03
CA GLY A 945 30.68 -16.43 -14.68
C GLY A 945 30.88 -15.06 -15.30
N GLN A 946 29.89 -14.19 -15.13
CA GLN A 946 29.99 -12.79 -15.55
C GLN A 946 29.21 -11.82 -14.66
N ILE A 947 29.66 -10.57 -14.61
CA ILE A 947 28.89 -9.43 -14.09
C ILE A 947 28.51 -8.52 -15.24
N LEU A 948 27.20 -8.29 -15.42
CA LEU A 948 26.65 -7.33 -16.35
C LEU A 948 26.37 -6.02 -15.62
N ARG A 949 27.00 -4.93 -16.09
CA ARG A 949 26.80 -3.57 -15.58
C ARG A 949 25.98 -2.76 -16.59
N PRO A 950 25.15 -1.79 -16.15
CA PRO A 950 24.43 -0.95 -17.09
C PRO A 950 25.43 -0.06 -17.84
N LYS A 951 25.16 0.17 -19.12
CA LYS A 951 26.00 1.00 -20.00
C LYS A 951 25.88 2.48 -19.68
#